data_AF-A0AAU6TCI2-F1
#
_entry.id   AF-A0AAU6TCI2-F1
#
_cell.length_a   1.000
_cell.length_b   1.000
_cell.length_c   1.000
_cell.angle_alpha   90.00
_cell.angle_beta   90.00
_cell.angle_gamma   90.00
#
_symmetry.space_group_name_H-M   'P 1'
#
loop_
_entity.id
_entity.type
_entity.pdbx_description
1 polymer ?
#
loop_
_entity_poly.entity_id
_entity_poly.type
_entity_poly.pdbx_seq_one_letter_code
_entity_poly.pdbx_strand_id
1 'polypeptide(L)'
;MNRFVISCALLLAGCGGNGDDGFPSRPDVTPPVAEWQIPEAHLLDIDGQALAGSSLEGSYFFVDPNTPARPEGNSELVWRESQGGALGQGYVLDLTSDMVGKRLAFCVTPVAQGVSQTRGEERCSLPMIVTQPTGYAPEALAVALSNAGGLTVGDTVTGLYTYQDADPQDREGSSRYSWLADGVAIAGANTPSLILTAAQQGKQIIFCVRPASVPRDPYNNPTLGQRRCSDASAAVAAKVGQAPEVARINILGSSAIGSTLYGSYLFADPDGDKEGNSIRLWKRDNVAIAGQNSRSYQLVESDLGAMIGYCVTPVAQTGLPDTGNERCTITGPVVANPSGVAPTATPVINISNGGWPEAGAVLRGSYQYFPSVTARPEGNSVSFWRVENRDQLCSGQPCDYTISNDDIGLAIQYCVVPIDNAGLSGSLSCTQMTGAAITLHGYFEYNRNLYARIVGLSGTSRWLVDTSNTQGPEHNDNMTEPLGSFHIPAYRIGTSLYAALRGQLGFTSDAVTDLNGNGMLDNREWADGIRNGTAPTIDARHFVGKEVKFCLQTTEYGEICLNASESRGAGDTLCQDASQCVVGGVYYNASNALKRGISPVTRLLLAGNDSYGNPIDGSAYFHRPLSKAEATLKAQAGFGSSLPDPEASGTLTQGGINWGLFSHAAPAPISTSHALQLCRNLTNGDPVGSWSLPVESDAYPTDNHAAPNGDNQAPTTAGLNLLSLWQLRFGGQVTPVNELDPLFGWPKKEVWSATLGTTGTHKAVSWQLGNNVANWRDSSALLVSCIQ
;
A
#
# COMPACT_ATOMS: atom_id res chain seq x y z
N MET A 1 7.08 -4.22 65.03
CA MET A 1 8.13 -3.20 65.28
C MET A 1 7.81 -1.98 64.42
N ASN A 2 7.38 -0.93 65.13
CA ASN A 2 7.08 0.47 64.80
C ASN A 2 6.54 0.87 63.42
N ARG A 3 5.20 1.00 63.37
CA ARG A 3 4.47 1.96 62.53
C ARG A 3 4.36 3.28 63.30
N PHE A 4 4.65 4.41 62.66
CA PHE A 4 4.33 5.74 63.20
C PHE A 4 3.25 6.40 62.33
N VAL A 5 2.11 6.67 62.98
CA VAL A 5 1.06 7.58 62.54
C VAL A 5 1.30 8.88 63.28
N ILE A 6 1.37 10.01 62.59
CA ILE A 6 1.33 11.34 63.22
C ILE A 6 0.29 12.17 62.49
N SER A 7 -0.84 12.36 63.18
CA SER A 7 -1.82 13.40 62.91
C SER A 7 -1.22 14.76 63.25
N CYS A 8 -1.38 15.75 62.37
CA CYS A 8 -1.03 17.14 62.66
C CYS A 8 -2.27 18.02 62.61
N ALA A 9 -2.50 18.73 63.71
CA ALA A 9 -3.64 19.60 63.97
C ALA A 9 -3.44 21.00 63.37
N LEU A 10 -4.58 21.65 63.07
CA LEU A 10 -4.74 23.00 62.57
C LEU A 10 -4.11 24.08 63.47
N LEU A 11 -3.68 25.17 62.83
CA LEU A 11 -3.62 26.52 63.40
C LEU A 11 -4.25 27.53 62.41
N LEU A 12 -5.26 28.25 62.91
CA LEU A 12 -5.98 29.36 62.28
C LEU A 12 -5.24 30.71 62.42
N ALA A 13 -5.37 31.57 61.41
CA ALA A 13 -5.69 33.03 61.49
C ALA A 13 -5.48 33.64 60.08
N GLY A 14 -6.26 34.57 59.53
CA GLY A 14 -7.46 35.29 59.96
C GLY A 14 -7.83 36.37 58.91
N CYS A 15 -9.14 36.67 58.85
CA CYS A 15 -9.83 37.92 58.46
C CYS A 15 -9.77 38.53 57.04
N GLY A 16 -10.97 38.74 56.47
CA GLY A 16 -11.27 39.84 55.54
C GLY A 16 -12.46 39.55 54.61
N GLY A 17 -13.69 39.80 55.08
CA GLY A 17 -14.92 39.52 54.33
C GLY A 17 -15.35 40.62 53.34
N ASN A 18 -16.16 40.22 52.36
CA ASN A 18 -17.41 40.86 51.96
C ASN A 18 -18.22 39.87 51.12
N GLY A 19 -19.50 39.72 51.47
CA GLY A 19 -20.41 38.74 50.89
C GLY A 19 -20.93 39.11 49.51
N ASP A 20 -21.23 38.08 48.72
CA ASP A 20 -22.45 37.96 47.93
C ASP A 20 -22.58 36.51 47.42
N ASP A 21 -23.81 36.16 47.12
CA ASP A 21 -24.39 34.83 47.20
C ASP A 21 -24.05 34.01 45.94
N GLY A 22 -23.34 32.89 46.11
CA GLY A 22 -23.00 32.02 44.99
C GLY A 22 -22.86 30.59 45.44
N PHE A 23 -23.69 29.72 44.85
CA PHE A 23 -23.56 28.27 44.83
C PHE A 23 -22.08 27.82 44.79
N PRO A 24 -21.67 26.72 45.45
CA PRO A 24 -20.31 26.23 45.34
C PRO A 24 -20.03 25.96 43.86
N SER A 25 -19.16 26.79 43.27
CA SER A 25 -18.52 26.48 42.01
C SER A 25 -17.85 25.13 42.20
N ARG A 26 -18.29 24.17 41.37
CA ARG A 26 -17.59 22.93 41.10
C ARG A 26 -16.08 23.26 41.03
N PRO A 27 -15.18 22.53 41.70
CA PRO A 27 -13.76 22.73 41.46
C PRO A 27 -13.56 22.66 39.96
N ASP A 28 -12.84 23.65 39.43
CA ASP A 28 -12.43 23.71 38.04
C ASP A 28 -11.60 22.44 37.80
N VAL A 29 -12.27 21.38 37.36
CA VAL A 29 -11.62 20.21 36.83
C VAL A 29 -11.12 20.68 35.49
N THR A 30 -9.94 21.32 35.48
CA THR A 30 -9.11 21.33 34.28
C THR A 30 -9.16 19.89 33.78
N PRO A 31 -9.72 19.64 32.58
CA PRO A 31 -9.69 18.30 32.01
C PRO A 31 -8.26 17.80 32.13
N PRO A 32 -8.01 16.54 32.55
CA PRO A 32 -6.66 16.01 32.49
C PRO A 32 -6.14 16.30 31.08
N VAL A 33 -4.99 16.98 31.01
CA VAL A 33 -4.31 17.23 29.74
C VAL A 33 -4.25 15.88 29.07
N ALA A 34 -4.84 15.75 27.87
CA ALA A 34 -4.79 14.48 27.15
C ALA A 34 -3.34 14.03 27.11
N GLU A 35 -3.03 12.92 27.79
CA GLU A 35 -1.68 12.36 27.82
C GLU A 35 -1.40 11.80 26.43
N TRP A 36 -0.88 12.65 25.54
CA TRP A 36 -0.51 12.26 24.18
C TRP A 36 0.54 11.15 24.27
N GLN A 37 0.20 9.99 23.75
CA GLN A 37 1.12 8.87 23.62
C GLN A 37 2.14 9.16 22.51
N ILE A 38 3.36 8.66 22.69
CA ILE A 38 4.42 8.82 21.68
C ILE A 38 4.13 7.96 20.44
N PRO A 39 4.53 8.39 19.24
CA PRO A 39 4.40 7.56 18.04
C PRO A 39 5.41 6.40 18.05
N GLU A 40 5.15 5.37 17.26
CA GLU A 40 5.94 4.13 17.18
C GLU A 40 6.31 3.78 15.74
N ALA A 41 7.53 3.25 15.53
CA ALA A 41 7.98 2.73 14.24
C ALA A 41 7.89 1.20 14.25
N HIS A 42 7.09 0.63 13.35
CA HIS A 42 6.84 -0.81 13.24
C HIS A 42 7.35 -1.35 11.91
N LEU A 43 7.51 -2.67 11.83
CA LEU A 43 7.88 -3.39 10.61
C LEU A 43 9.10 -2.82 9.88
N LEU A 44 10.14 -2.49 10.64
CA LEU A 44 11.40 -2.07 10.05
C LEU A 44 12.00 -3.24 9.28
N ASP A 45 12.09 -3.07 7.96
CA ASP A 45 12.62 -4.06 7.04
C ASP A 45 13.73 -3.46 6.19
N ILE A 46 14.61 -4.31 5.70
CA ILE A 46 15.62 -3.95 4.72
C ILE A 46 15.38 -4.78 3.47
N ASP A 47 15.21 -4.10 2.34
CA ASP A 47 15.15 -4.70 1.02
C ASP A 47 16.45 -4.45 0.25
N GLY A 48 16.78 -5.37 -0.66
CA GLY A 48 18.00 -5.34 -1.46
C GLY A 48 19.07 -6.36 -1.02
N GLN A 49 20.10 -6.49 -1.85
CA GLN A 49 21.21 -7.42 -1.61
C GLN A 49 22.30 -6.73 -0.80
N ALA A 50 22.76 -7.35 0.29
CA ALA A 50 23.84 -6.81 1.12
C ALA A 50 25.22 -7.07 0.49
N LEU A 51 25.50 -6.41 -0.64
CA LEU A 51 26.76 -6.51 -1.39
C LEU A 51 27.45 -5.15 -1.47
N ALA A 52 28.75 -5.07 -1.25
CA ALA A 52 29.49 -3.81 -1.38
C ALA A 52 29.41 -3.25 -2.80
N GLY A 53 28.89 -2.03 -2.96
CA GLY A 53 28.59 -1.42 -4.25
C GLY A 53 27.11 -1.51 -4.63
N SER A 54 26.28 -2.22 -3.86
CA SER A 54 24.82 -2.18 -3.99
C SER A 54 24.20 -1.07 -3.11
N SER A 55 22.87 -1.00 -3.07
CA SER A 55 22.15 -0.16 -2.11
C SER A 55 21.05 -0.96 -1.41
N LEU A 56 20.96 -0.80 -0.09
CA LEU A 56 19.88 -1.32 0.73
C LEU A 56 18.81 -0.24 0.89
N GLU A 57 17.55 -0.65 0.87
CA GLU A 57 16.41 0.24 1.09
C GLU A 57 15.68 -0.19 2.36
N GLY A 58 15.64 0.71 3.32
CA GLY A 58 14.92 0.57 4.56
C GLY A 58 13.46 0.93 4.34
N SER A 59 12.56 0.20 4.97
CA SER A 59 11.15 0.57 5.05
C SER A 59 10.67 0.42 6.47
N TYR A 60 9.69 1.22 6.86
CA TYR A 60 9.03 1.11 8.16
C TYR A 60 7.60 1.63 8.05
N PHE A 61 6.82 1.34 9.08
CA PHE A 61 5.47 1.85 9.24
C PHE A 61 5.37 2.75 10.46
N PHE A 62 4.88 3.98 10.28
CA PHE A 62 4.63 4.94 11.34
C PHE A 62 3.25 4.75 11.96
N VAL A 63 3.19 4.52 13.28
CA VAL A 63 1.94 4.43 14.04
C VAL A 63 1.88 5.60 15.02
N ASP A 64 0.83 6.41 14.97
CA ASP A 64 0.47 7.31 16.07
C ASP A 64 -0.72 6.70 16.84
N PRO A 65 -0.55 6.29 18.11
CA PRO A 65 -1.58 5.59 18.87
C PRO A 65 -2.69 6.49 19.42
N ASN A 66 -2.62 7.82 19.20
CA ASN A 66 -3.63 8.77 19.68
C ASN A 66 -4.88 8.80 18.79
N THR A 67 -6.00 9.28 19.33
CA THR A 67 -7.25 9.45 18.58
C THR A 67 -7.70 10.92 18.64
N PRO A 68 -7.73 11.66 17.51
CA PRO A 68 -7.31 11.24 16.18
C PRO A 68 -5.79 11.05 16.07
N ALA A 69 -5.37 10.10 15.24
CA ALA A 69 -3.96 9.86 14.97
C ALA A 69 -3.36 11.08 14.28
N ARG A 70 -2.21 11.55 14.79
CA ARG A 70 -1.53 12.70 14.20
C ARG A 70 -0.82 12.24 12.92
N PRO A 71 -0.81 13.07 11.86
CA PRO A 71 0.01 12.78 10.68
C PRO A 71 1.49 12.65 11.06
N GLU A 72 2.21 11.84 10.30
CA GLU A 72 3.66 11.74 10.44
C GLU A 72 4.34 13.08 10.12
N GLY A 73 5.30 13.45 10.95
CA GLY A 73 6.22 14.57 10.76
C GLY A 73 7.53 14.10 10.14
N ASN A 74 8.65 14.76 10.48
CA ASN A 74 9.96 14.38 9.96
C ASN A 74 10.61 13.31 10.83
N SER A 75 10.20 12.05 10.64
CA SER A 75 10.81 10.90 11.30
C SER A 75 12.30 10.77 10.95
N GLU A 76 13.11 10.40 11.93
CA GLU A 76 14.57 10.30 11.77
C GLU A 76 14.96 8.88 11.36
N LEU A 77 15.68 8.75 10.24
CA LEU A 77 16.04 7.49 9.63
C LEU A 77 17.56 7.34 9.62
N VAL A 78 18.09 6.28 10.26
CA VAL A 78 19.52 6.07 10.45
C VAL A 78 19.88 4.61 10.17
N TRP A 79 20.91 4.39 9.36
CA TRP A 79 21.53 3.07 9.22
C TRP A 79 22.63 2.89 10.25
N ARG A 80 22.60 1.77 10.97
CA ARG A 80 23.54 1.47 12.05
C ARG A 80 24.25 0.15 11.87
N GLU A 81 25.46 0.06 12.41
CA GLU A 81 26.14 -1.21 12.65
C GLU A 81 25.69 -1.80 13.99
N SER A 82 25.53 -3.12 14.10
CA SER A 82 24.99 -3.80 15.30
C SER A 82 25.80 -3.61 16.59
N GLN A 83 26.98 -2.97 16.55
CA GLN A 83 27.85 -2.66 17.69
C GLN A 83 28.05 -1.15 17.92
N GLY A 84 27.22 -0.29 17.31
CA GLY A 84 27.01 1.09 17.81
C GLY A 84 27.59 2.26 17.00
N GLY A 85 27.46 2.24 15.66
CA GLY A 85 27.79 3.39 14.79
C GLY A 85 26.58 3.90 13.98
N ALA A 86 26.69 5.09 13.37
CA ALA A 86 25.82 5.53 12.27
C ALA A 86 26.61 5.47 10.95
N LEU A 87 26.02 4.86 9.93
CA LEU A 87 26.65 4.60 8.63
C LEU A 87 26.04 5.42 7.50
N GLY A 88 24.80 5.85 7.68
CA GLY A 88 24.07 6.69 6.74
C GLY A 88 22.72 7.11 7.32
N GLN A 89 22.03 8.01 6.62
CA GLN A 89 20.71 8.48 6.98
C GLN A 89 19.77 8.39 5.78
N GLY A 90 18.47 8.29 6.04
CA GLY A 90 17.43 8.17 5.02
C GLY A 90 17.07 6.73 4.67
N TYR A 91 16.11 6.57 3.76
CA TYR A 91 15.59 5.26 3.36
C TYR A 91 16.58 4.41 2.57
N VAL A 92 17.63 4.98 1.98
CA VAL A 92 18.58 4.23 1.14
C VAL A 92 19.98 4.34 1.72
N LEU A 93 20.67 3.22 1.84
CA LEU A 93 22.10 3.15 2.16
C LEU A 93 22.86 2.53 1.00
N ASP A 94 23.83 3.27 0.48
CA ASP A 94 24.80 2.74 -0.48
C ASP A 94 25.88 1.99 0.27
N LEU A 95 26.09 0.74 -0.11
CA LEU A 95 27.08 -0.12 0.50
C LEU A 95 28.44 0.15 -0.14
N THR A 96 29.48 0.35 0.66
CA THR A 96 30.84 0.57 0.19
C THR A 96 31.74 -0.61 0.56
N SER A 97 32.89 -0.72 -0.10
CA SER A 97 33.85 -1.83 0.14
C SER A 97 34.34 -1.93 1.59
N ASP A 98 34.34 -0.82 2.35
CA ASP A 98 34.69 -0.78 3.77
C ASP A 98 33.54 -1.19 4.70
N MET A 99 32.34 -1.44 4.16
CA MET A 99 31.21 -1.99 4.92
C MET A 99 31.14 -3.52 4.87
N VAL A 100 31.97 -4.19 4.07
CA VAL A 100 32.03 -5.66 3.97
C VAL A 100 32.30 -6.28 5.34
N GLY A 101 31.53 -7.30 5.67
CA GLY A 101 31.56 -8.01 6.95
C GLY A 101 30.80 -7.32 8.08
N LYS A 102 30.36 -6.07 7.90
CA LYS A 102 29.56 -5.35 8.91
C LYS A 102 28.11 -5.85 8.91
N ARG A 103 27.49 -5.83 10.10
CA ARG A 103 26.08 -6.16 10.35
C ARG A 103 25.25 -4.88 10.39
N LEU A 104 24.48 -4.61 9.35
CA LEU A 104 23.76 -3.36 9.09
C LEU A 104 22.28 -3.44 9.44
N ALA A 105 21.78 -2.53 10.27
CA ALA A 105 20.37 -2.38 10.58
C ALA A 105 19.84 -1.01 10.12
N PHE A 106 18.58 -0.96 9.69
CA PHE A 106 17.84 0.27 9.40
C PHE A 106 17.04 0.66 10.63
N CYS A 107 17.31 1.84 11.18
CA CYS A 107 16.74 2.33 12.42
C CYS A 107 15.90 3.58 12.19
N VAL A 108 14.77 3.67 12.88
CA VAL A 108 13.81 4.75 12.75
C VAL A 108 13.40 5.27 14.11
N THR A 109 13.50 6.58 14.28
CA THR A 109 12.83 7.30 15.36
C THR A 109 11.62 8.04 14.80
N PRO A 110 10.39 7.57 15.09
CA PRO A 110 9.18 8.13 14.50
C PRO A 110 8.89 9.52 15.10
N VAL A 111 8.41 10.45 14.26
CA VAL A 111 8.00 11.80 14.68
C VAL A 111 6.60 12.10 14.18
N ALA A 112 5.69 12.48 15.06
CA ALA A 112 4.33 12.94 14.77
C ALA A 112 4.28 14.47 14.63
N GLN A 113 3.34 15.00 13.84
CA GLN A 113 3.06 16.44 13.82
C GLN A 113 2.36 16.87 15.13
N GLY A 114 2.75 17.99 15.73
CA GLY A 114 2.13 18.52 16.95
C GLY A 114 3.11 19.20 17.89
N VAL A 115 2.70 19.43 19.15
CA VAL A 115 3.49 20.19 20.14
C VAL A 115 3.90 19.40 21.39
N SER A 116 3.31 18.23 21.66
CA SER A 116 3.60 17.42 22.86
C SER A 116 3.74 15.95 22.52
N GLN A 117 4.72 15.28 23.12
CA GLN A 117 4.99 13.84 22.97
C GLN A 117 4.96 13.39 21.49
N THR A 118 5.68 14.14 20.65
CA THR A 118 5.70 13.96 19.19
C THR A 118 6.83 13.05 18.72
N ARG A 119 7.82 12.73 19.54
CA ARG A 119 8.98 11.91 19.15
C ARG A 119 8.94 10.58 19.90
N GLY A 120 8.97 9.48 19.15
CA GLY A 120 9.00 8.13 19.71
C GLY A 120 10.41 7.62 20.05
N GLU A 121 10.47 6.34 20.41
CA GLU A 121 11.74 5.63 20.62
C GLU A 121 12.30 5.10 19.31
N GLU A 122 13.64 5.07 19.20
CA GLU A 122 14.32 4.47 18.05
C GLU A 122 14.14 2.96 18.05
N ARG A 123 13.68 2.40 16.94
CA ARG A 123 13.67 0.94 16.70
C ARG A 123 14.50 0.62 15.47
N CYS A 124 15.01 -0.60 15.38
CA CYS A 124 15.86 -1.05 14.27
C CYS A 124 15.31 -2.33 13.63
N SER A 125 15.56 -2.50 12.33
CA SER A 125 15.37 -3.76 11.61
C SER A 125 16.34 -4.83 12.12
N LEU A 126 16.18 -6.07 11.65
CA LEU A 126 17.26 -7.05 11.79
C LEU A 126 18.48 -6.63 10.96
N PRO A 127 19.70 -6.98 11.42
CA PRO A 127 20.90 -6.63 10.70
C PRO A 127 21.17 -7.59 9.52
N MET A 128 21.58 -7.04 8.38
CA MET A 128 22.12 -7.79 7.23
C MET A 128 23.66 -7.74 7.21
N ILE A 129 24.32 -8.80 6.76
CA ILE A 129 25.79 -8.82 6.61
C ILE A 129 26.15 -8.42 5.20
N VAL A 130 27.03 -7.42 5.05
CA VAL A 130 27.56 -7.03 3.73
C VAL A 130 28.62 -8.01 3.25
N THR A 131 28.54 -8.47 2.01
CA THR A 131 29.54 -9.33 1.35
C THR A 131 30.13 -8.65 0.11
N GLN A 132 31.19 -9.21 -0.47
CA GLN A 132 31.79 -8.68 -1.70
C GLN A 132 30.99 -9.11 -2.95
N PRO A 133 30.78 -8.23 -3.93
CA PRO A 133 30.64 -8.63 -5.33
C PRO A 133 32.01 -8.84 -5.98
N THR A 134 31.96 -9.25 -7.24
CA THR A 134 33.05 -9.95 -7.91
C THR A 134 33.29 -9.43 -9.34
N GLY A 135 32.27 -8.84 -9.97
CA GLY A 135 32.38 -8.11 -11.24
C GLY A 135 32.78 -6.63 -11.08
N TYR A 136 32.85 -5.91 -12.21
CA TYR A 136 33.08 -4.46 -12.27
C TYR A 136 31.75 -3.69 -12.11
N ALA A 137 31.77 -2.39 -11.80
CA ALA A 137 30.57 -1.55 -11.73
C ALA A 137 30.28 -0.85 -13.07
N PRO A 138 29.02 -0.82 -13.56
CA PRO A 138 28.68 -0.17 -14.82
C PRO A 138 28.66 1.36 -14.70
N GLU A 139 28.68 2.06 -15.84
CA GLU A 139 28.56 3.49 -15.97
C GLU A 139 27.33 3.90 -16.79
N ALA A 140 26.69 5.00 -16.38
CA ALA A 140 25.61 5.63 -17.13
C ALA A 140 26.16 6.89 -17.81
N LEU A 141 26.24 6.84 -19.13
CA LEU A 141 26.70 7.93 -19.98
C LEU A 141 25.53 8.67 -20.61
N ALA A 142 25.76 9.90 -21.07
CA ALA A 142 24.79 10.70 -21.82
C ALA A 142 23.38 10.80 -21.17
N VAL A 143 23.32 10.91 -19.83
CA VAL A 143 22.05 11.01 -19.10
C VAL A 143 21.33 12.30 -19.51
N ALA A 144 20.11 12.16 -20.02
CA ALA A 144 19.34 13.25 -20.62
C ALA A 144 17.83 13.02 -20.46
N LEU A 145 17.05 14.04 -20.81
CA LEU A 145 15.59 13.95 -20.94
C LEU A 145 15.22 13.84 -22.42
N SER A 146 14.19 13.07 -22.74
CA SER A 146 13.67 12.93 -24.11
C SER A 146 13.23 14.26 -24.75
N ASN A 147 12.84 15.25 -23.93
CA ASN A 147 12.53 16.61 -24.38
C ASN A 147 12.77 17.65 -23.26
N ALA A 148 13.97 18.21 -23.15
CA ALA A 148 14.29 19.19 -22.10
C ALA A 148 13.82 20.64 -22.39
N GLY A 149 13.39 20.93 -23.62
CA GLY A 149 13.27 22.29 -24.17
C GLY A 149 11.87 22.92 -24.17
N GLY A 150 10.87 22.28 -23.57
CA GLY A 150 9.49 22.79 -23.61
C GLY A 150 8.48 21.87 -22.95
N LEU A 151 8.80 21.38 -21.75
CA LEU A 151 7.91 20.50 -20.98
C LEU A 151 6.67 21.27 -20.54
N THR A 152 5.50 20.67 -20.70
CA THR A 152 4.21 21.19 -20.28
C THR A 152 3.54 20.22 -19.30
N VAL A 153 2.71 20.73 -18.38
CA VAL A 153 1.89 19.85 -17.51
C VAL A 153 1.06 18.88 -18.37
N GLY A 154 1.10 17.59 -18.01
CA GLY A 154 0.49 16.50 -18.77
C GLY A 154 1.45 15.76 -19.70
N ASP A 155 2.62 16.32 -20.01
CA ASP A 155 3.62 15.64 -20.82
C ASP A 155 4.17 14.39 -20.10
N THR A 156 4.44 13.36 -20.88
CA THR A 156 5.25 12.21 -20.43
C THR A 156 6.70 12.46 -20.84
N VAL A 157 7.58 12.63 -19.87
CA VAL A 157 9.03 12.76 -20.09
C VAL A 157 9.70 11.43 -19.80
N THR A 158 10.65 11.02 -20.65
CA THR A 158 11.40 9.78 -20.48
C THR A 158 12.86 10.13 -20.23
N GLY A 159 13.46 9.50 -19.22
CA GLY A 159 14.88 9.55 -18.95
C GLY A 159 15.64 8.69 -19.95
N LEU A 160 16.68 9.25 -20.56
CA LEU A 160 17.55 8.60 -21.54
C LEU A 160 18.97 8.59 -21.01
N TYR A 161 19.77 7.63 -21.44
CA TYR A 161 21.19 7.51 -21.13
C TYR A 161 21.82 6.47 -22.08
N THR A 162 23.03 6.03 -21.78
CA THR A 162 23.71 4.90 -22.42
C THR A 162 24.39 4.09 -21.33
N TYR A 163 24.07 2.80 -21.25
CA TYR A 163 24.72 1.85 -20.37
C TYR A 163 26.09 1.45 -20.94
N GLN A 164 27.11 1.40 -20.08
CA GLN A 164 28.42 0.85 -20.40
C GLN A 164 28.95 0.06 -19.21
N ASP A 165 29.62 -1.07 -19.45
CA ASP A 165 30.38 -1.79 -18.42
C ASP A 165 31.84 -1.99 -18.89
N ALA A 166 32.76 -2.11 -17.93
CA ALA A 166 34.16 -2.42 -18.19
C ALA A 166 34.33 -3.84 -18.74
N ASP A 167 33.44 -4.77 -18.39
CA ASP A 167 33.26 -6.02 -19.12
C ASP A 167 32.21 -5.83 -20.23
N PRO A 168 32.60 -5.81 -21.51
CA PRO A 168 31.68 -5.56 -22.62
C PRO A 168 30.66 -6.70 -22.83
N GLN A 169 30.75 -7.80 -22.08
CA GLN A 169 29.80 -8.91 -22.14
C GLN A 169 28.69 -8.82 -21.09
N ASP A 170 28.84 -7.94 -20.09
CA ASP A 170 27.84 -7.71 -19.06
C ASP A 170 26.70 -6.85 -19.61
N ARG A 171 25.46 -7.27 -19.35
CA ARG A 171 24.25 -6.60 -19.88
C ARG A 171 23.69 -5.62 -18.86
N GLU A 172 22.91 -4.65 -19.33
CA GLU A 172 22.12 -3.83 -18.40
C GLU A 172 21.10 -4.69 -17.65
N GLY A 173 21.15 -4.58 -16.33
CA GLY A 173 20.20 -5.13 -15.36
C GLY A 173 19.12 -4.15 -14.95
N SER A 174 18.53 -4.40 -13.78
CA SER A 174 17.46 -3.55 -13.22
C SER A 174 18.02 -2.24 -12.65
N SER A 175 18.28 -1.28 -13.55
CA SER A 175 18.71 0.07 -13.20
C SER A 175 17.67 0.81 -12.38
N ARG A 176 18.13 1.59 -11.40
CA ARG A 176 17.24 2.37 -10.50
C ARG A 176 17.08 3.78 -11.02
N TYR A 177 15.84 4.26 -11.03
CA TYR A 177 15.49 5.59 -11.52
C TYR A 177 14.97 6.47 -10.38
N SER A 178 15.27 7.75 -10.45
CA SER A 178 14.61 8.75 -9.62
C SER A 178 14.44 10.06 -10.37
N TRP A 179 13.40 10.79 -9.98
CA TRP A 179 13.08 12.10 -10.55
C TRP A 179 13.15 13.17 -9.48
N LEU A 180 13.67 14.34 -9.82
CA LEU A 180 13.70 15.51 -8.96
C LEU A 180 12.91 16.66 -9.61
N ALA A 181 12.23 17.46 -8.79
CA ALA A 181 11.65 18.74 -9.15
C ALA A 181 12.31 19.85 -8.30
N ASP A 182 12.97 20.82 -8.94
CA ASP A 182 13.83 21.83 -8.31
C ASP A 182 14.85 21.24 -7.31
N GLY A 183 15.41 20.08 -7.67
CA GLY A 183 16.37 19.36 -6.84
C GLY A 183 15.77 18.54 -5.70
N VAL A 184 14.45 18.59 -5.49
CA VAL A 184 13.74 17.79 -4.48
C VAL A 184 13.17 16.51 -5.11
N ALA A 185 13.36 15.36 -4.46
CA ALA A 185 12.87 14.09 -4.99
C ALA A 185 11.34 14.04 -5.10
N ILE A 186 10.86 13.50 -6.23
CA ILE A 186 9.45 13.23 -6.46
C ILE A 186 9.14 11.83 -5.91
N ALA A 187 8.40 11.76 -4.81
CA ALA A 187 8.08 10.49 -4.16
C ALA A 187 7.34 9.53 -5.12
N GLY A 188 7.75 8.25 -5.12
CA GLY A 188 7.15 7.20 -5.94
C GLY A 188 7.53 7.22 -7.43
N ALA A 189 8.23 8.25 -7.92
CA ALA A 189 8.68 8.32 -9.31
C ALA A 189 9.99 7.51 -9.51
N ASN A 190 9.86 6.21 -9.75
CA ASN A 190 10.97 5.25 -9.84
C ASN A 190 11.03 4.48 -11.17
N THR A 191 10.27 4.89 -12.17
CA THR A 191 10.26 4.34 -13.53
C THR A 191 11.05 5.26 -14.48
N PRO A 192 11.48 4.77 -15.66
CA PRO A 192 12.21 5.60 -16.62
C PRO A 192 11.36 6.68 -17.30
N SER A 193 10.06 6.75 -16.99
CA SER A 193 9.14 7.76 -17.53
C SER A 193 8.34 8.43 -16.41
N LEU A 194 8.16 9.74 -16.49
CA LEU A 194 7.39 10.54 -15.55
C LEU A 194 6.29 11.31 -16.28
N ILE A 195 5.06 11.24 -15.78
CA ILE A 195 3.96 12.11 -16.22
C ILE A 195 4.01 13.37 -15.35
N LEU A 196 4.15 14.54 -15.97
CA LEU A 196 4.19 15.81 -15.27
C LEU A 196 2.80 16.22 -14.82
N THR A 197 2.64 16.51 -13.53
CA THR A 197 1.37 16.95 -12.97
C THR A 197 1.40 18.44 -12.64
N ALA A 198 0.26 18.95 -12.20
CA ALA A 198 0.12 20.29 -11.63
C ALA A 198 1.21 20.63 -10.59
N ALA A 199 1.62 19.66 -9.78
CA ALA A 199 2.63 19.85 -8.73
C ALA A 199 4.04 20.16 -9.27
N GLN A 200 4.30 19.89 -10.56
CA GLN A 200 5.56 20.17 -11.24
C GLN A 200 5.53 21.48 -12.04
N GLN A 201 4.37 22.16 -12.17
CA GLN A 201 4.28 23.43 -12.89
C GLN A 201 5.26 24.47 -12.32
N GLY A 202 6.03 25.10 -13.20
CA GLY A 202 7.03 26.11 -12.84
C GLY A 202 8.34 25.56 -12.26
N LYS A 203 8.45 24.24 -12.06
CA LYS A 203 9.66 23.59 -11.51
C LYS A 203 10.54 23.03 -12.63
N GLN A 204 11.84 22.90 -12.36
CA GLN A 204 12.78 22.22 -13.25
C GLN A 204 12.82 20.72 -12.93
N ILE A 205 12.86 19.88 -13.96
CA ILE A 205 12.86 18.43 -13.82
C ILE A 205 14.26 17.87 -14.08
N ILE A 206 14.69 16.93 -13.25
CA ILE A 206 15.96 16.22 -13.37
C ILE A 206 15.67 14.71 -13.31
N PHE A 207 16.21 13.96 -14.27
CA PHE A 207 16.20 12.50 -14.24
C PHE A 207 17.53 11.99 -13.71
N CYS A 208 17.50 11.04 -12.80
CA CYS A 208 18.68 10.37 -12.28
C CYS A 208 18.56 8.85 -12.46
N VAL A 209 19.66 8.23 -12.85
CA VAL A 209 19.76 6.78 -13.03
C VAL A 209 20.97 6.24 -12.27
N ARG A 210 20.82 5.03 -11.74
CA ARG A 210 21.93 4.18 -11.30
C ARG A 210 21.89 2.91 -12.15
N PRO A 211 22.83 2.73 -13.08
CA PRO A 211 22.82 1.56 -13.95
C PRO A 211 23.12 0.31 -13.11
N ALA A 212 22.48 -0.80 -13.42
CA ALA A 212 22.82 -2.10 -12.84
C ALA A 212 23.40 -2.99 -13.94
N SER A 213 24.38 -3.83 -13.61
CA SER A 213 24.85 -4.86 -14.53
C SER A 213 24.19 -6.20 -14.20
N VAL A 214 24.04 -7.03 -15.22
CA VAL A 214 23.82 -8.47 -15.10
C VAL A 214 25.08 -9.11 -15.67
N PRO A 215 25.98 -9.57 -14.79
CA PRO A 215 27.21 -10.18 -15.24
C PRO A 215 26.95 -11.44 -16.07
N ARG A 216 27.70 -11.63 -17.15
CA ARG A 216 27.64 -12.88 -17.93
C ARG A 216 28.26 -14.04 -17.12
N ASP A 217 29.31 -13.75 -16.36
CA ASP A 217 29.92 -14.69 -15.43
C ASP A 217 29.05 -14.80 -14.16
N PRO A 218 28.43 -15.96 -13.88
CA PRO A 218 27.55 -16.12 -12.73
C PRO A 218 28.30 -16.16 -11.38
N TYR A 219 29.64 -16.23 -11.36
CA TYR A 219 30.44 -15.94 -10.15
C TYR A 219 30.42 -14.44 -9.79
N ASN A 220 30.13 -13.56 -10.75
CA ASN A 220 30.10 -12.13 -10.54
C ASN A 220 28.72 -11.70 -10.06
N ASN A 221 28.67 -11.12 -8.86
CA ASN A 221 27.43 -10.52 -8.38
C ASN A 221 27.12 -9.24 -9.18
N PRO A 222 25.83 -8.97 -9.48
CA PRO A 222 25.41 -7.75 -10.15
C PRO A 222 25.85 -6.53 -9.35
N THR A 223 26.41 -5.54 -10.05
CA THR A 223 26.94 -4.33 -9.46
C THR A 223 26.06 -3.15 -9.86
N LEU A 224 25.95 -2.16 -8.96
CA LEU A 224 25.33 -0.89 -9.27
C LEU A 224 26.42 0.13 -9.60
N GLY A 225 26.22 0.83 -10.70
CA GLY A 225 27.03 1.98 -11.08
C GLY A 225 26.72 3.22 -10.25
N GLN A 226 27.57 4.23 -10.40
CA GLN A 226 27.33 5.52 -9.75
C GLN A 226 26.05 6.19 -10.26
N ARG A 227 25.37 6.92 -9.36
CA ARG A 227 24.23 7.75 -9.76
C ARG A 227 24.69 8.86 -10.69
N ARG A 228 24.03 8.96 -11.84
CA ARG A 228 24.23 10.05 -12.80
C ARG A 228 22.88 10.70 -13.07
N CYS A 229 22.88 12.02 -13.20
CA CYS A 229 21.67 12.79 -13.45
C CYS A 229 21.82 13.59 -14.74
N SER A 230 20.69 13.86 -15.39
CA SER A 230 20.62 14.80 -16.50
C SER A 230 20.87 16.23 -16.03
N ASP A 231 21.08 17.13 -16.99
CA ASP A 231 20.87 18.56 -16.73
C ASP A 231 19.41 18.83 -16.36
N ALA A 232 19.18 19.94 -15.65
CA ALA A 232 17.85 20.40 -15.31
C ALA A 232 17.12 20.91 -16.57
N SER A 233 15.86 20.54 -16.71
CA SER A 233 15.01 21.08 -17.79
C SER A 233 14.78 22.59 -17.62
N ALA A 234 14.22 23.23 -18.66
CA ALA A 234 13.48 24.47 -18.44
C ALA A 234 12.31 24.25 -17.46
N ALA A 235 11.84 25.31 -16.81
CA ALA A 235 10.68 25.23 -15.93
C ALA A 235 9.46 24.68 -16.71
N VAL A 236 8.75 23.72 -16.12
CA VAL A 236 7.57 23.11 -16.76
C VAL A 236 6.50 24.19 -16.97
N ALA A 237 6.12 24.40 -18.23
CA ALA A 237 5.08 25.34 -18.61
C ALA A 237 3.70 24.85 -18.16
N ALA A 238 2.80 25.80 -17.88
CA ALA A 238 1.40 25.49 -17.63
C ALA A 238 0.75 24.93 -18.90
N LYS A 239 -0.17 23.99 -18.74
CA LYS A 239 -0.97 23.47 -19.85
C LYS A 239 -1.89 24.57 -20.37
N VAL A 240 -1.85 24.84 -21.68
CA VAL A 240 -2.81 25.76 -22.30
C VAL A 240 -4.15 25.06 -22.42
N GLY A 241 -5.18 25.68 -21.85
CA GLY A 241 -6.51 25.11 -21.72
C GLY A 241 -7.60 26.16 -21.84
N GLN A 242 -8.74 25.88 -21.23
CA GLN A 242 -9.89 26.75 -21.11
C GLN A 242 -9.86 27.42 -19.73
N ALA A 243 -10.39 28.64 -19.67
CA ALA A 243 -10.52 29.32 -18.37
C ALA A 243 -11.54 28.56 -17.49
N PRO A 244 -11.35 28.53 -16.17
CA PRO A 244 -12.36 28.01 -15.28
C PRO A 244 -13.62 28.88 -15.33
N GLU A 245 -14.75 28.31 -14.92
CA GLU A 245 -16.03 28.99 -14.84
C GLU A 245 -16.75 28.74 -13.52
N VAL A 246 -17.65 29.66 -13.19
CA VAL A 246 -18.63 29.44 -12.12
C VAL A 246 -19.87 28.82 -12.76
N ALA A 247 -20.01 27.50 -12.69
CA ALA A 247 -21.12 26.77 -13.32
C ALA A 247 -22.48 27.12 -12.70
N ARG A 248 -22.52 27.36 -11.38
CA ARG A 248 -23.73 27.80 -10.64
C ARG A 248 -23.34 28.78 -9.52
N ILE A 249 -24.21 29.73 -9.21
CA ILE A 249 -24.01 30.70 -8.12
C ILE A 249 -25.37 31.08 -7.50
N ASN A 250 -25.45 31.13 -6.17
CA ASN A 250 -26.67 31.44 -5.42
C ASN A 250 -26.37 32.30 -4.17
N ILE A 251 -27.39 33.00 -3.69
CA ILE A 251 -27.41 33.63 -2.36
C ILE A 251 -28.51 32.96 -1.55
N LEU A 252 -28.17 32.53 -0.33
CA LEU A 252 -29.06 31.89 0.63
C LEU A 252 -29.29 32.82 1.82
N GLY A 253 -30.43 32.66 2.50
CA GLY A 253 -30.85 33.52 3.61
C GLY A 253 -31.89 34.57 3.18
N SER A 254 -32.45 35.30 4.15
CA SER A 254 -33.47 36.31 3.88
C SER A 254 -32.87 37.69 3.65
N SER A 255 -33.50 38.47 2.76
CA SER A 255 -33.11 39.85 2.45
C SER A 255 -33.65 40.83 3.50
N ALA A 256 -33.37 40.60 4.78
CA ALA A 256 -33.83 41.44 5.89
C ALA A 256 -32.65 41.94 6.73
N ILE A 257 -32.69 43.20 7.16
CA ILE A 257 -31.64 43.80 8.02
C ILE A 257 -31.31 42.88 9.21
N GLY A 258 -30.03 42.74 9.54
CA GLY A 258 -29.53 41.88 10.61
C GLY A 258 -29.42 40.39 10.24
N SER A 259 -30.07 39.93 9.16
CA SER A 259 -29.92 38.57 8.66
C SER A 259 -28.56 38.38 7.99
N THR A 260 -28.08 37.13 7.96
CA THR A 260 -26.84 36.78 7.26
C THR A 260 -27.17 36.10 5.94
N LEU A 261 -26.67 36.66 4.85
CA LEU A 261 -26.68 36.05 3.53
C LEU A 261 -25.47 35.13 3.38
N TYR A 262 -25.65 34.01 2.69
CA TYR A 262 -24.58 33.05 2.40
C TYR A 262 -24.47 32.87 0.89
N GLY A 263 -23.29 33.17 0.34
CA GLY A 263 -22.96 32.93 -1.07
C GLY A 263 -22.51 31.49 -1.29
N SER A 264 -23.11 30.81 -2.26
CA SER A 264 -22.72 29.46 -2.70
C SER A 264 -22.45 29.45 -4.20
N TYR A 265 -21.49 28.65 -4.63
CA TYR A 265 -21.19 28.49 -6.05
C TYR A 265 -20.55 27.13 -6.34
N LEU A 266 -20.60 26.74 -7.61
CA LEU A 266 -19.94 25.55 -8.14
C LEU A 266 -18.85 25.99 -9.12
N PHE A 267 -17.60 25.73 -8.75
CA PHE A 267 -16.45 25.84 -9.65
C PHE A 267 -16.49 24.69 -10.67
N ALA A 268 -16.19 25.00 -11.93
CA ALA A 268 -15.96 24.01 -12.96
C ALA A 268 -14.78 24.46 -13.83
N ASP A 269 -13.96 23.51 -14.23
CA ASP A 269 -12.89 23.75 -15.18
C ASP A 269 -13.00 22.71 -16.32
N PRO A 270 -13.07 23.12 -17.59
CA PRO A 270 -13.22 22.19 -18.70
C PRO A 270 -12.05 21.21 -18.88
N ASP A 271 -10.86 21.55 -18.38
CA ASP A 271 -9.66 20.71 -18.41
C ASP A 271 -9.51 19.82 -17.16
N GLY A 272 -10.40 20.00 -16.18
CA GLY A 272 -10.41 19.24 -14.93
C GLY A 272 -9.42 19.76 -13.88
N ASP A 273 -8.91 20.98 -14.04
CA ASP A 273 -8.07 21.62 -13.04
C ASP A 273 -8.86 21.85 -11.73
N LYS A 274 -8.21 21.66 -10.58
CA LYS A 274 -8.85 21.88 -9.27
C LYS A 274 -8.98 23.37 -8.98
N GLU A 275 -9.97 23.74 -8.17
CA GLU A 275 -10.15 25.12 -7.73
C GLU A 275 -8.95 25.61 -6.88
N GLY A 276 -8.40 26.76 -7.26
CA GLY A 276 -7.39 27.53 -6.53
C GLY A 276 -8.02 28.59 -5.62
N ASN A 277 -7.37 29.75 -5.52
CA ASN A 277 -7.84 30.83 -4.64
C ASN A 277 -8.87 31.74 -5.34
N SER A 278 -10.06 31.20 -5.60
CA SER A 278 -11.16 31.97 -6.20
C SER A 278 -11.52 33.20 -5.38
N ILE A 279 -11.69 34.33 -6.07
CA ILE A 279 -11.95 35.64 -5.49
C ILE A 279 -13.46 35.81 -5.31
N ARG A 280 -13.86 36.34 -4.16
CA ARG A 280 -15.27 36.53 -3.77
C ARG A 280 -15.51 37.98 -3.37
N LEU A 281 -16.68 38.51 -3.69
CA LEU A 281 -17.04 39.89 -3.41
C LEU A 281 -18.54 40.07 -3.21
N TRP A 282 -18.94 40.82 -2.19
CA TRP A 282 -20.30 41.34 -2.04
C TRP A 282 -20.44 42.74 -2.64
N LYS A 283 -21.58 43.01 -3.28
CA LYS A 283 -21.93 44.30 -3.89
C LYS A 283 -23.26 44.81 -3.34
N ARG A 284 -23.40 46.13 -3.17
CA ARG A 284 -24.65 46.85 -2.88
C ARG A 284 -24.98 47.73 -4.08
N ASP A 285 -26.15 47.53 -4.69
CA ASP A 285 -26.57 48.23 -5.91
C ASP A 285 -25.47 48.23 -7.00
N ASN A 286 -24.88 47.05 -7.21
CA ASN A 286 -23.78 46.79 -8.15
C ASN A 286 -22.42 47.47 -7.79
N VAL A 287 -22.30 48.08 -6.62
CA VAL A 287 -21.05 48.67 -6.10
C VAL A 287 -20.42 47.76 -5.06
N ALA A 288 -19.12 47.49 -5.19
CA ALA A 288 -18.35 46.67 -4.25
C ALA A 288 -18.46 47.17 -2.80
N ILE A 289 -18.76 46.27 -1.87
CA ILE A 289 -18.73 46.56 -0.43
C ILE A 289 -17.32 46.26 0.08
N ALA A 290 -16.60 47.30 0.50
CA ALA A 290 -15.20 47.18 0.89
C ALA A 290 -14.98 46.14 2.01
N GLY A 291 -14.02 45.25 1.80
CA GLY A 291 -13.64 44.20 2.75
C GLY A 291 -14.60 43.00 2.84
N GLN A 292 -15.73 43.01 2.11
CA GLN A 292 -16.70 41.92 2.14
C GLN A 292 -16.39 40.88 1.06
N ASN A 293 -15.45 39.99 1.37
CA ASN A 293 -14.98 38.91 0.49
C ASN A 293 -15.26 37.49 1.06
N SER A 294 -15.95 37.41 2.20
CA SER A 294 -16.33 36.16 2.84
C SER A 294 -17.52 35.49 2.12
N ARG A 295 -17.73 34.19 2.36
CA ARG A 295 -18.94 33.48 1.89
C ARG A 295 -20.21 33.92 2.62
N SER A 296 -20.09 34.69 3.70
CA SER A 296 -21.22 35.26 4.42
C SER A 296 -21.15 36.79 4.40
N TYR A 297 -22.32 37.42 4.42
CA TYR A 297 -22.47 38.86 4.59
C TYR A 297 -23.67 39.14 5.49
N GLN A 298 -23.44 39.84 6.59
CA GLN A 298 -24.51 40.28 7.47
C GLN A 298 -25.09 41.59 6.95
N LEU A 299 -26.40 41.61 6.71
CA LEU A 299 -27.11 42.79 6.25
C LEU A 299 -27.14 43.87 7.34
N VAL A 300 -26.72 45.08 7.00
CA VAL A 300 -26.66 46.24 7.89
C VAL A 300 -27.65 47.31 7.47
N GLU A 301 -27.95 48.28 8.34
CA GLU A 301 -28.96 49.33 8.07
C GLU A 301 -28.75 50.07 6.74
N SER A 302 -27.50 50.28 6.30
CA SER A 302 -27.21 50.93 5.02
C SER A 302 -27.60 50.10 3.78
N ASP A 303 -27.97 48.83 3.96
CA ASP A 303 -28.48 47.97 2.89
C ASP A 303 -29.97 48.17 2.64
N LEU A 304 -30.72 48.86 3.52
CA LEU A 304 -32.18 48.98 3.42
C LEU A 304 -32.61 49.54 2.05
N GLY A 305 -33.45 48.77 1.34
CA GLY A 305 -33.96 49.08 0.01
C GLY A 305 -33.01 48.75 -1.14
N ALA A 306 -31.75 48.41 -0.88
CA ALA A 306 -30.75 48.09 -1.89
C ALA A 306 -30.87 46.64 -2.38
N MET A 307 -30.34 46.37 -3.58
CA MET A 307 -30.08 45.01 -4.07
C MET A 307 -28.67 44.59 -3.64
N ILE A 308 -28.55 43.37 -3.11
CA ILE A 308 -27.28 42.80 -2.67
C ILE A 308 -26.82 41.74 -3.66
N GLY A 309 -25.60 41.87 -4.16
CA GLY A 309 -24.97 40.94 -5.09
C GLY A 309 -23.84 40.14 -4.44
N TYR A 310 -23.71 38.88 -4.83
CA TYR A 310 -22.56 38.02 -4.53
C TYR A 310 -21.89 37.64 -5.85
N CYS A 311 -20.61 37.93 -5.95
CA CYS A 311 -19.81 37.75 -7.16
C CYS A 311 -18.61 36.85 -6.87
N VAL A 312 -18.29 36.00 -7.84
CA VAL A 312 -17.14 35.08 -7.77
C VAL A 312 -16.35 35.17 -9.06
N THR A 313 -15.04 35.34 -8.95
CA THR A 313 -14.08 35.16 -10.04
C THR A 313 -13.34 33.84 -9.79
N PRO A 314 -13.59 32.79 -10.60
CA PRO A 314 -13.02 31.47 -10.36
C PRO A 314 -11.55 31.47 -10.73
N VAL A 315 -10.73 30.80 -9.93
CA VAL A 315 -9.29 30.62 -10.17
C VAL A 315 -8.99 29.13 -10.08
N ALA A 316 -8.34 28.56 -11.09
CA ALA A 316 -7.84 27.20 -11.12
C ALA A 316 -6.45 27.13 -10.44
N GLN A 317 -6.08 25.97 -9.90
CA GLN A 317 -4.74 25.75 -9.33
C GLN A 317 -3.65 25.73 -10.40
N THR A 318 -4.01 25.31 -11.61
CA THR A 318 -3.11 25.11 -12.75
C THR A 318 -3.76 25.51 -14.06
N GLY A 319 -2.98 25.43 -15.14
CA GLY A 319 -3.44 25.77 -16.48
C GLY A 319 -3.26 27.25 -16.84
N LEU A 320 -3.38 27.55 -18.13
CA LEU A 320 -3.46 28.92 -18.64
C LEU A 320 -4.58 29.01 -19.70
N PRO A 321 -5.54 29.95 -19.55
CA PRO A 321 -5.69 30.88 -18.44
C PRO A 321 -6.17 30.20 -17.13
N ASP A 322 -5.57 30.56 -16.00
CA ASP A 322 -5.95 30.05 -14.67
C ASP A 322 -7.12 30.83 -14.04
N THR A 323 -7.56 31.93 -14.64
CA THR A 323 -8.56 32.84 -14.09
C THR A 323 -9.72 32.99 -15.06
N GLY A 324 -10.94 32.77 -14.56
CA GLY A 324 -12.17 32.93 -15.33
C GLY A 324 -12.82 34.30 -15.19
N ASN A 325 -13.97 34.46 -15.84
CA ASN A 325 -14.76 35.70 -15.75
C ASN A 325 -15.54 35.77 -14.44
N GLU A 326 -15.69 36.98 -13.89
CA GLU A 326 -16.56 37.23 -12.73
C GLU A 326 -18.01 36.87 -13.08
N ARG A 327 -18.66 36.08 -12.23
CA ARG A 327 -20.10 35.81 -12.29
C ARG A 327 -20.77 36.27 -11.01
N CYS A 328 -21.88 36.99 -11.14
CA CYS A 328 -22.65 37.51 -10.01
C CYS A 328 -24.07 36.95 -9.97
N THR A 329 -24.65 36.92 -8.78
CA THR A 329 -26.09 36.79 -8.54
C THR A 329 -26.54 37.87 -7.56
N ILE A 330 -27.84 38.20 -7.56
CA ILE A 330 -28.39 39.28 -6.72
C ILE A 330 -29.63 38.82 -5.95
N THR A 331 -29.86 39.42 -4.79
CA THR A 331 -31.07 39.25 -3.97
C THR A 331 -31.51 40.59 -3.40
N GLY A 332 -32.77 40.68 -2.94
CA GLY A 332 -33.38 41.91 -2.45
C GLY A 332 -34.64 42.32 -3.23
N PRO A 333 -35.14 43.55 -3.03
CA PRO A 333 -34.56 44.60 -2.18
C PRO A 333 -34.54 44.23 -0.70
N VAL A 334 -33.55 44.73 0.04
CA VAL A 334 -33.44 44.46 1.48
C VAL A 334 -34.56 45.19 2.23
N VAL A 335 -35.25 44.47 3.10
CA VAL A 335 -36.36 45.00 3.91
C VAL A 335 -35.96 45.15 5.38
N ALA A 336 -36.75 45.91 6.14
CA ALA A 336 -36.57 46.01 7.59
C ALA A 336 -36.70 44.63 8.25
N ASN A 337 -35.91 44.39 9.30
CA ASN A 337 -35.94 43.13 10.03
C ASN A 337 -37.34 42.88 10.61
N PRO A 338 -37.99 41.73 10.33
CA PRO A 338 -39.20 41.35 11.03
C PRO A 338 -38.94 41.33 12.55
N SER A 339 -39.80 41.97 13.34
CA SER A 339 -39.68 41.92 14.80
C SER A 339 -39.89 40.50 15.31
N GLY A 340 -39.01 40.02 16.20
CA GLY A 340 -39.11 38.68 16.78
C GLY A 340 -37.76 38.08 17.19
N VAL A 341 -37.82 36.83 17.65
CA VAL A 341 -36.63 35.99 17.90
C VAL A 341 -36.48 35.05 16.70
N ALA A 342 -35.27 34.84 16.21
CA ALA A 342 -35.02 34.01 15.05
C ALA A 342 -35.28 32.50 15.32
N PRO A 343 -35.77 31.73 14.34
CA PRO A 343 -35.94 30.28 14.48
C PRO A 343 -34.60 29.55 14.52
N THR A 344 -34.62 28.27 14.91
CA THR A 344 -33.46 27.38 14.88
C THR A 344 -33.78 26.08 14.14
N ALA A 345 -32.76 25.35 13.70
CA ALA A 345 -32.92 24.03 13.10
C ALA A 345 -31.81 23.09 13.55
N THR A 346 -32.17 21.81 13.70
CA THR A 346 -31.22 20.73 14.01
C THR A 346 -31.12 19.82 12.79
N PRO A 347 -30.03 19.90 12.00
CA PRO A 347 -29.77 19.00 10.89
C PRO A 347 -29.27 17.63 11.35
N VAL A 348 -29.60 16.59 10.57
CA VAL A 348 -29.23 15.19 10.78
C VAL A 348 -28.80 14.59 9.44
N ILE A 349 -27.77 13.75 9.47
CA ILE A 349 -27.33 12.94 8.33
C ILE A 349 -27.58 11.47 8.68
N ASN A 350 -28.20 10.73 7.76
CA ASN A 350 -28.34 9.28 7.83
C ASN A 350 -27.72 8.62 6.60
N ILE A 351 -27.11 7.45 6.73
CA ILE A 351 -26.64 6.67 5.57
C ILE A 351 -27.79 5.80 5.08
N SER A 352 -28.15 5.90 3.80
CA SER A 352 -29.39 5.30 3.27
C SER A 352 -29.22 3.93 2.61
N ASN A 353 -28.03 3.60 2.10
CA ASN A 353 -27.75 2.36 1.36
C ASN A 353 -26.46 1.65 1.80
N GLY A 354 -25.88 2.01 2.95
CA GLY A 354 -24.63 1.46 3.47
C GLY A 354 -24.56 1.53 5.00
N GLY A 355 -23.54 0.88 5.57
CA GLY A 355 -23.30 0.89 7.03
C GLY A 355 -22.41 2.03 7.51
N TRP A 356 -21.57 2.59 6.64
CA TRP A 356 -20.53 3.58 6.95
C TRP A 356 -20.27 4.49 5.73
N PRO A 357 -19.63 5.67 5.87
CA PRO A 357 -19.58 6.70 4.82
C PRO A 357 -18.50 6.44 3.76
N GLU A 358 -18.58 5.29 3.10
CA GLU A 358 -17.69 4.92 2.00
C GLU A 358 -18.07 5.60 0.67
N ALA A 359 -17.14 5.60 -0.30
CA ALA A 359 -17.43 6.07 -1.65
C ALA A 359 -18.60 5.25 -2.26
N GLY A 360 -19.55 5.94 -2.89
CA GLY A 360 -20.80 5.36 -3.40
C GLY A 360 -21.94 5.28 -2.38
N ALA A 361 -21.67 5.49 -1.09
CA ALA A 361 -22.73 5.61 -0.09
C ALA A 361 -23.58 6.86 -0.37
N VAL A 362 -24.89 6.73 -0.16
CA VAL A 362 -25.88 7.78 -0.30
C VAL A 362 -26.25 8.26 1.09
N LEU A 363 -25.86 9.49 1.39
CA LEU A 363 -26.23 10.21 2.59
C LEU A 363 -27.58 10.89 2.39
N ARG A 364 -28.45 10.79 3.40
CA ARG A 364 -29.77 11.42 3.43
C ARG A 364 -29.81 12.46 4.54
N GLY A 365 -29.86 13.72 4.13
CA GLY A 365 -29.95 14.88 4.98
C GLY A 365 -31.39 15.23 5.29
N SER A 366 -31.68 15.48 6.56
CA SER A 366 -32.97 16.01 7.02
C SER A 366 -32.76 16.93 8.21
N TYR A 367 -33.73 17.79 8.52
CA TYR A 367 -33.66 18.63 9.71
C TYR A 367 -35.00 18.76 10.41
N GLN A 368 -34.93 19.15 11.68
CA GLN A 368 -36.09 19.56 12.46
C GLN A 368 -36.07 21.07 12.65
N TYR A 369 -37.14 21.74 12.21
CA TYR A 369 -37.36 23.17 12.45
C TYR A 369 -37.91 23.40 13.86
N PHE A 370 -37.34 24.38 14.56
CA PHE A 370 -37.79 24.83 15.87
C PHE A 370 -38.23 26.30 15.77
N PRO A 371 -39.54 26.59 15.90
CA PRO A 371 -40.01 27.96 15.93
C PRO A 371 -39.44 28.68 17.14
N SER A 372 -39.26 29.99 17.03
CA SER A 372 -38.87 30.82 18.16
C SER A 372 -40.01 30.99 19.17
N VAL A 373 -39.80 31.78 20.23
CA VAL A 373 -40.83 32.10 21.24
C VAL A 373 -42.10 32.73 20.65
N THR A 374 -42.06 33.24 19.42
CA THR A 374 -43.24 33.78 18.71
C THR A 374 -44.05 32.71 17.97
N ALA A 375 -43.66 31.43 18.06
CA ALA A 375 -44.36 30.26 17.50
C ALA A 375 -44.70 30.35 16.00
N ARG A 376 -43.88 31.07 15.22
CA ARG A 376 -44.11 31.26 13.78
C ARG A 376 -43.79 29.96 13.01
N PRO A 377 -44.71 29.48 12.15
CA PRO A 377 -44.46 28.33 11.28
C PRO A 377 -43.24 28.53 10.39
N GLU A 378 -42.68 27.42 9.92
CA GLU A 378 -41.61 27.43 8.94
C GLU A 378 -42.06 28.11 7.64
N GLY A 379 -41.17 28.94 7.09
CA GLY A 379 -41.28 29.55 5.78
C GLY A 379 -40.33 28.86 4.78
N ASN A 380 -39.60 29.65 4.01
CA ASN A 380 -38.72 29.14 2.96
C ASN A 380 -37.31 28.83 3.50
N SER A 381 -37.20 27.94 4.49
CA SER A 381 -35.90 27.48 4.97
C SER A 381 -35.08 26.88 3.83
N VAL A 382 -33.77 27.06 3.90
CA VAL A 382 -32.84 26.60 2.86
C VAL A 382 -31.92 25.54 3.45
N SER A 383 -31.78 24.41 2.76
CA SER A 383 -30.82 23.36 3.13
C SER A 383 -29.92 22.98 1.96
N PHE A 384 -28.72 22.52 2.27
CA PHE A 384 -27.71 22.15 1.27
C PHE A 384 -26.64 21.23 1.85
N TRP A 385 -25.99 20.48 0.97
CA TRP A 385 -24.76 19.75 1.27
C TRP A 385 -23.54 20.61 0.96
N ARG A 386 -22.47 20.47 1.75
CA ARG A 386 -21.19 21.15 1.54
C ARG A 386 -20.03 20.19 1.73
N VAL A 387 -19.14 20.15 0.74
CA VAL A 387 -17.83 19.46 0.82
C VAL A 387 -16.75 20.45 0.36
N GLU A 388 -15.93 20.91 1.29
CA GLU A 388 -15.00 22.05 1.12
C GLU A 388 -15.68 23.31 0.53
N ASN A 389 -15.39 23.65 -0.73
CA ASN A 389 -15.94 24.80 -1.45
C ASN A 389 -17.25 24.49 -2.20
N ARG A 390 -17.57 23.20 -2.42
CA ARG A 390 -18.67 22.72 -3.27
C ARG A 390 -19.97 22.62 -2.48
N ASP A 391 -20.96 23.44 -2.86
CA ASP A 391 -22.30 23.43 -2.26
C ASP A 391 -23.34 22.83 -3.21
N GLN A 392 -24.15 21.89 -2.73
CA GLN A 392 -25.31 21.33 -3.44
C GLN A 392 -26.61 21.72 -2.73
N LEU A 393 -27.38 22.62 -3.36
CA LEU A 393 -28.69 23.03 -2.84
C LEU A 393 -29.70 21.88 -2.88
N CYS A 394 -30.50 21.79 -1.83
CA CYS A 394 -31.59 20.83 -1.74
C CYS A 394 -32.88 21.43 -2.30
N SER A 395 -33.60 20.66 -3.12
CA SER A 395 -34.92 21.04 -3.65
C SER A 395 -36.08 20.71 -2.70
N GLY A 396 -35.80 20.05 -1.57
CA GLY A 396 -36.76 19.63 -0.55
C GLY A 396 -36.11 18.79 0.54
N GLN A 397 -36.91 18.38 1.52
CA GLN A 397 -36.49 17.46 2.59
C GLN A 397 -37.26 16.13 2.48
N PRO A 398 -36.61 14.96 2.60
CA PRO A 398 -35.15 14.77 2.75
C PRO A 398 -34.37 15.05 1.45
N CYS A 399 -33.06 15.23 1.59
CA CYS A 399 -32.14 15.57 0.50
C CYS A 399 -30.97 14.60 0.45
N ASP A 400 -30.79 13.92 -0.68
CA ASP A 400 -29.76 12.88 -0.83
C ASP A 400 -28.45 13.45 -1.43
N TYR A 401 -27.31 12.90 -1.00
CA TYR A 401 -25.96 13.19 -1.49
C TYR A 401 -25.18 11.88 -1.63
N THR A 402 -24.59 11.63 -2.80
CA THR A 402 -23.76 10.44 -3.02
C THR A 402 -22.29 10.79 -2.82
N ILE A 403 -21.62 10.08 -1.92
CA ILE A 403 -20.18 10.25 -1.66
C ILE A 403 -19.39 9.81 -2.90
N SER A 404 -18.55 10.69 -3.43
CA SER A 404 -17.61 10.40 -4.51
C SER A 404 -16.25 9.98 -3.96
N ASN A 405 -15.37 9.41 -4.81
CA ASN A 405 -14.00 9.09 -4.40
C ASN A 405 -13.20 10.33 -3.97
N ASP A 406 -13.52 11.52 -4.50
CA ASP A 406 -12.86 12.77 -4.13
C ASP A 406 -13.30 13.29 -2.76
N ASP A 407 -14.40 12.78 -2.21
CA ASP A 407 -14.93 13.20 -0.91
C ASP A 407 -14.25 12.44 0.26
N ILE A 408 -13.45 11.42 -0.04
CA ILE A 408 -12.79 10.59 0.97
C ILE A 408 -11.76 11.40 1.77
N GLY A 409 -11.87 11.35 3.09
CA GLY A 409 -11.07 12.14 4.03
C GLY A 409 -11.55 13.57 4.22
N LEU A 410 -12.55 14.03 3.46
CA LEU A 410 -13.12 15.38 3.59
C LEU A 410 -14.33 15.39 4.53
N ALA A 411 -14.54 16.53 5.18
CA ALA A 411 -15.76 16.79 5.95
C ALA A 411 -16.93 17.05 4.99
N ILE A 412 -17.96 16.21 5.09
CA ILE A 412 -19.22 16.31 4.36
C ILE A 412 -20.27 16.86 5.31
N GLN A 413 -20.72 18.09 5.05
CA GLN A 413 -21.62 18.82 5.92
C GLN A 413 -23.03 18.88 5.31
N TYR A 414 -24.05 18.67 6.14
CA TYR A 414 -25.43 19.00 5.81
C TYR A 414 -25.85 20.22 6.64
N CYS A 415 -26.20 21.29 5.93
CA CYS A 415 -26.35 22.63 6.48
C CYS A 415 -27.75 23.18 6.21
N VAL A 416 -28.30 23.93 7.17
CA VAL A 416 -29.64 24.50 7.11
C VAL A 416 -29.64 25.93 7.65
N VAL A 417 -30.32 26.81 6.92
CA VAL A 417 -30.70 28.15 7.37
C VAL A 417 -32.22 28.16 7.57
N PRO A 418 -32.71 28.10 8.83
CA PRO A 418 -34.14 28.10 9.11
C PRO A 418 -34.73 29.49 8.87
N ILE A 419 -35.89 29.55 8.22
CA ILE A 419 -36.60 30.81 7.94
C ILE A 419 -38.05 30.64 8.36
N ASP A 420 -38.59 31.61 9.10
CA ASP A 420 -40.01 31.61 9.46
C ASP A 420 -40.90 32.12 8.32
N ASN A 421 -42.21 31.96 8.44
CA ASN A 421 -43.18 32.43 7.43
C ASN A 421 -43.24 33.96 7.25
N ALA A 422 -42.56 34.74 8.10
CA ALA A 422 -42.42 36.19 7.98
C ALA A 422 -41.06 36.61 7.37
N GLY A 423 -40.19 35.65 7.05
CA GLY A 423 -38.87 35.89 6.46
C GLY A 423 -37.76 36.19 7.47
N LEU A 424 -37.97 35.96 8.78
CA LEU A 424 -36.92 36.07 9.78
C LEU A 424 -36.01 34.83 9.70
N SER A 425 -34.72 35.05 9.42
CA SER A 425 -33.74 33.98 9.26
C SER A 425 -33.00 33.70 10.55
N GLY A 426 -32.84 32.42 10.88
CA GLY A 426 -31.94 31.95 11.92
C GLY A 426 -30.49 31.85 11.44
N SER A 427 -29.61 31.47 12.37
CA SER A 427 -28.20 31.20 12.09
C SER A 427 -28.05 29.88 11.32
N LEU A 428 -26.98 29.79 10.52
CA LEU A 428 -26.62 28.55 9.84
C LEU A 428 -26.29 27.47 10.87
N SER A 429 -26.96 26.33 10.75
CA SER A 429 -26.73 25.14 11.57
C SER A 429 -26.28 24.01 10.65
N CYS A 430 -25.18 23.34 10.99
CA CYS A 430 -24.64 22.24 10.19
C CYS A 430 -24.36 21.03 11.09
N THR A 431 -24.57 19.84 10.54
CA THR A 431 -24.01 18.60 11.04
C THR A 431 -23.04 18.07 9.99
N GLN A 432 -22.09 17.23 10.40
CA GLN A 432 -21.06 16.75 9.49
C GLN A 432 -20.67 15.31 9.78
N MET A 433 -20.12 14.67 8.76
CA MET A 433 -19.40 13.41 8.87
C MET A 433 -18.18 13.44 7.95
N THR A 434 -17.27 12.49 8.09
CA THR A 434 -16.08 12.41 7.25
C THR A 434 -16.26 11.30 6.22
N GLY A 435 -16.00 11.59 4.94
CA GLY A 435 -15.92 10.54 3.92
C GLY A 435 -14.80 9.56 4.29
N ALA A 436 -15.04 8.26 4.15
CA ALA A 436 -14.17 7.23 4.71
C ALA A 436 -13.74 6.19 3.68
N ALA A 437 -12.56 5.61 3.89
CA ALA A 437 -12.10 4.46 3.10
C ALA A 437 -11.21 3.55 3.94
N ILE A 438 -11.26 2.25 3.63
CA ILE A 438 -10.28 1.27 4.06
C ILE A 438 -9.72 0.62 2.79
N THR A 439 -8.41 0.75 2.56
CA THR A 439 -7.73 0.18 1.39
C THR A 439 -6.71 -0.85 1.85
N LEU A 440 -6.84 -2.09 1.39
CA LEU A 440 -5.87 -3.15 1.66
C LEU A 440 -4.86 -3.24 0.52
N HIS A 441 -3.56 -3.31 0.83
CA HIS A 441 -2.49 -3.43 -0.15
C HIS A 441 -1.35 -4.33 0.32
N GLY A 442 -0.42 -4.67 -0.58
CA GLY A 442 0.71 -5.57 -0.31
C GLY A 442 0.64 -6.89 -1.11
N TYR A 443 1.42 -7.88 -0.68
CA TYR A 443 1.55 -9.16 -1.40
C TYR A 443 0.80 -10.27 -0.67
N PHE A 444 -0.10 -10.94 -1.38
CA PHE A 444 -0.89 -12.04 -0.83
C PHE A 444 -0.11 -13.37 -0.84
N GLU A 445 1.02 -13.38 -0.16
CA GLU A 445 2.00 -14.47 -0.16
C GLU A 445 2.52 -14.72 1.25
N TYR A 446 2.78 -15.99 1.58
CA TYR A 446 3.36 -16.38 2.84
C TYR A 446 4.70 -15.66 3.09
N ASN A 447 4.92 -15.20 4.32
CA ASN A 447 6.10 -14.41 4.72
C ASN A 447 6.22 -13.03 4.03
N ARG A 448 5.14 -12.53 3.42
CA ARG A 448 5.05 -11.16 2.90
C ARG A 448 4.03 -10.33 3.69
N ASN A 449 4.09 -9.02 3.49
CA ASN A 449 3.27 -8.06 4.24
C ASN A 449 1.99 -7.69 3.49
N LEU A 450 0.91 -7.58 4.25
CA LEU A 450 -0.32 -6.88 3.91
C LEU A 450 -0.44 -5.63 4.78
N TYR A 451 -1.10 -4.62 4.25
CA TYR A 451 -1.26 -3.31 4.87
C TYR A 451 -2.71 -2.86 4.72
N ALA A 452 -3.22 -2.14 5.72
CA ALA A 452 -4.49 -1.45 5.65
C ALA A 452 -4.24 0.07 5.74
N ARG A 453 -4.83 0.84 4.83
CA ARG A 453 -4.88 2.30 4.92
C ARG A 453 -6.28 2.70 5.31
N ILE A 454 -6.42 3.41 6.42
CA ILE A 454 -7.71 3.85 6.96
C ILE A 454 -7.77 5.37 6.82
N VAL A 455 -8.83 5.88 6.21
CA VAL A 455 -9.10 7.32 6.06
C VAL A 455 -10.50 7.59 6.59
N GLY A 456 -10.67 8.65 7.38
CA GLY A 456 -11.98 9.09 7.86
C GLY A 456 -12.66 8.22 8.92
N LEU A 457 -11.98 7.19 9.44
CA LEU A 457 -12.48 6.29 10.49
C LEU A 457 -11.47 6.17 11.64
N SER A 458 -11.99 5.88 12.82
CA SER A 458 -11.20 5.52 14.01
C SER A 458 -11.78 4.28 14.67
N GLY A 459 -10.91 3.44 15.24
CA GLY A 459 -11.34 2.22 15.90
C GLY A 459 -10.19 1.29 16.21
N THR A 460 -10.51 0.15 16.83
CA THR A 460 -9.55 -0.94 17.04
C THR A 460 -9.66 -1.93 15.91
N SER A 461 -8.59 -2.13 15.15
CA SER A 461 -8.59 -3.11 14.07
C SER A 461 -7.92 -4.42 14.44
N ARG A 462 -8.04 -5.41 13.57
CA ARG A 462 -7.36 -6.70 13.65
C ARG A 462 -7.29 -7.38 12.29
N TRP A 463 -6.24 -8.15 12.07
CA TRP A 463 -6.14 -9.07 10.94
C TRP A 463 -6.56 -10.46 11.40
N LEU A 464 -7.28 -11.18 10.55
CA LEU A 464 -7.85 -12.49 10.87
C LEU A 464 -7.48 -13.50 9.80
N VAL A 465 -7.09 -14.70 10.23
CA VAL A 465 -6.82 -15.86 9.37
C VAL A 465 -7.17 -17.14 10.15
N ASP A 466 -7.74 -18.14 9.46
CA ASP A 466 -8.00 -19.45 10.09
C ASP A 466 -6.73 -20.30 10.09
N THR A 467 -6.02 -20.31 11.22
CA THR A 467 -4.82 -21.14 11.46
C THR A 467 -5.11 -22.40 12.26
N SER A 468 -6.39 -22.74 12.50
CA SER A 468 -6.78 -23.90 13.31
C SER A 468 -6.49 -25.25 12.64
N ASN A 469 -6.21 -25.24 11.33
CA ASN A 469 -6.02 -26.43 10.51
C ASN A 469 -5.15 -26.11 9.28
N THR A 470 -4.70 -27.17 8.60
CA THR A 470 -3.85 -27.10 7.39
C THR A 470 -4.61 -27.29 6.08
N GLN A 471 -5.95 -27.25 6.12
CA GLN A 471 -6.80 -27.43 4.94
C GLN A 471 -7.28 -26.06 4.43
N GLY A 472 -6.65 -25.50 3.40
CA GLY A 472 -7.24 -24.44 2.58
C GLY A 472 -8.13 -25.06 1.49
N PRO A 473 -9.01 -24.32 0.79
CA PRO A 473 -9.30 -22.90 0.85
C PRO A 473 -10.80 -22.65 1.12
N GLU A 474 -11.43 -23.47 1.98
CA GLU A 474 -12.83 -23.26 2.32
C GLU A 474 -12.98 -21.99 3.17
N HIS A 475 -13.99 -21.20 2.83
CA HIS A 475 -14.38 -19.99 3.55
C HIS A 475 -14.82 -20.41 4.95
N ASN A 476 -13.98 -20.19 5.95
CA ASN A 476 -14.20 -20.74 7.28
C ASN A 476 -14.43 -19.60 8.27
N ASP A 477 -15.49 -19.71 9.06
CA ASP A 477 -15.89 -18.68 10.03
C ASP A 477 -14.97 -18.63 11.27
N ASN A 478 -14.07 -19.62 11.42
CA ASN A 478 -13.11 -19.71 12.53
C ASN A 478 -11.87 -18.83 12.33
N MET A 479 -12.04 -17.61 11.80
CA MET A 479 -10.92 -16.68 11.63
C MET A 479 -10.51 -16.08 12.98
N THR A 480 -9.24 -16.19 13.35
CA THR A 480 -8.70 -15.67 14.62
C THR A 480 -7.54 -14.72 14.37
N GLU A 481 -7.20 -13.90 15.37
CA GLU A 481 -6.00 -13.07 15.30
C GLU A 481 -4.76 -13.98 15.21
N PRO A 482 -3.91 -13.83 14.19
CA PRO A 482 -2.71 -14.62 14.08
C PRO A 482 -1.74 -14.28 15.22
N LEU A 483 -1.00 -15.30 15.69
CA LEU A 483 -0.01 -15.13 16.75
C LEU A 483 1.07 -14.13 16.30
N GLY A 484 1.29 -13.09 17.12
CA GLY A 484 2.21 -11.99 16.82
C GLY A 484 1.61 -10.86 15.97
N SER A 485 0.33 -10.54 16.13
CA SER A 485 -0.24 -9.30 15.56
C SER A 485 0.39 -8.08 16.25
N PHE A 486 1.25 -7.37 15.52
CA PHE A 486 1.74 -6.05 15.92
C PHE A 486 0.57 -5.04 15.94
N HIS A 487 0.75 -3.91 16.64
CA HIS A 487 -0.20 -2.82 16.51
C HIS A 487 -0.29 -2.38 15.03
N ILE A 488 -1.54 -2.31 14.59
CA ILE A 488 -2.06 -2.01 13.25
C ILE A 488 -1.39 -0.80 12.59
N PRO A 489 -1.31 -0.81 11.24
CA PRO A 489 -2.20 -1.48 10.29
C PRO A 489 -1.57 -2.51 9.35
N ALA A 490 -0.50 -3.18 9.77
CA ALA A 490 0.23 -4.07 8.89
C ALA A 490 0.36 -5.49 9.45
N TYR A 491 0.32 -6.49 8.57
CA TYR A 491 0.32 -7.91 8.89
C TYR A 491 1.30 -8.65 8.00
N ARG A 492 2.34 -9.24 8.60
CA ARG A 492 3.21 -10.18 7.90
C ARG A 492 2.61 -11.57 7.99
N ILE A 493 2.25 -12.15 6.86
CA ILE A 493 1.58 -13.45 6.83
C ILE A 493 2.55 -14.52 7.36
N GLY A 494 2.18 -15.23 8.42
CA GLY A 494 3.05 -16.23 9.05
C GLY A 494 3.95 -15.71 10.18
N THR A 495 3.62 -14.59 10.83
CA THR A 495 4.38 -13.96 11.93
C THR A 495 4.83 -14.90 13.04
N SER A 496 4.13 -15.99 13.34
CA SER A 496 4.56 -16.97 14.34
C SER A 496 5.88 -17.65 13.98
N LEU A 497 6.07 -18.02 12.70
CA LEU A 497 7.31 -18.58 12.15
C LEU A 497 8.45 -17.55 12.28
N TYR A 498 8.13 -16.31 11.89
CA TYR A 498 9.01 -15.14 11.89
C TYR A 498 9.40 -14.67 13.31
N ALA A 499 8.53 -14.83 14.31
CA ALA A 499 8.79 -14.50 15.71
C ALA A 499 9.64 -15.56 16.42
N ALA A 500 9.42 -16.84 16.10
CA ALA A 500 10.23 -17.94 16.61
C ALA A 500 11.66 -17.89 16.07
N LEU A 501 11.87 -17.60 14.78
CA LEU A 501 13.19 -17.37 14.21
C LEU A 501 13.91 -16.13 14.80
N ARG A 502 13.18 -15.20 15.41
CA ARG A 502 13.67 -13.89 15.89
C ARG A 502 13.72 -13.73 17.41
N GLY A 503 13.47 -14.80 18.16
CA GLY A 503 13.51 -14.78 19.63
C GLY A 503 12.44 -13.89 20.28
N GLN A 504 11.24 -13.81 19.69
CA GLN A 504 10.10 -13.04 20.21
C GLN A 504 8.96 -13.98 20.63
N LEU A 505 8.15 -13.55 21.61
CA LEU A 505 7.07 -14.34 22.27
C LEU A 505 7.53 -15.41 23.26
N GLY A 506 8.72 -15.26 23.87
CA GLY A 506 9.25 -16.19 24.87
C GLY A 506 10.08 -17.35 24.30
N PHE A 507 10.27 -17.38 22.98
CA PHE A 507 11.24 -18.25 22.30
C PHE A 507 12.60 -17.55 22.27
N THR A 508 13.71 -18.28 22.46
CA THR A 508 15.06 -17.70 22.42
C THR A 508 15.48 -17.38 20.98
N SER A 509 16.41 -16.45 20.78
CA SER A 509 16.96 -16.08 19.45
C SER A 509 17.65 -17.23 18.69
N ASP A 510 17.74 -18.40 19.31
CA ASP A 510 18.41 -19.61 18.81
C ASP A 510 17.39 -20.71 18.46
N ALA A 511 16.13 -20.35 18.25
CA ALA A 511 15.00 -21.28 18.29
C ALA A 511 15.01 -22.35 17.17
N VAL A 512 15.65 -22.08 16.03
CA VAL A 512 16.01 -23.09 15.03
C VAL A 512 17.43 -22.81 14.59
N THR A 513 18.34 -23.76 14.82
CA THR A 513 19.75 -23.63 14.43
C THR A 513 19.95 -24.28 13.07
N ASP A 514 20.69 -23.62 12.19
CA ASP A 514 21.29 -24.27 11.02
C ASP A 514 22.31 -25.30 11.54
N LEU A 515 21.92 -26.59 11.50
CA LEU A 515 22.68 -27.69 12.08
C LEU A 515 23.81 -28.13 11.15
N ASN A 516 23.72 -27.81 9.86
CA ASN A 516 24.66 -28.25 8.84
C ASN A 516 25.63 -27.13 8.39
N GLY A 517 25.39 -25.88 8.80
CA GLY A 517 26.25 -24.72 8.55
C GLY A 517 26.19 -24.20 7.12
N ASN A 518 25.16 -24.53 6.35
CA ASN A 518 24.99 -24.09 4.96
C ASN A 518 24.41 -22.67 4.82
N GLY A 519 24.09 -22.01 5.93
CA GLY A 519 23.53 -20.67 5.98
C GLY A 519 22.03 -20.60 5.67
N MET A 520 21.33 -21.73 5.57
CA MET A 520 19.90 -21.83 5.27
C MET A 520 19.20 -22.73 6.29
N LEU A 521 17.93 -22.43 6.54
CA LEU A 521 17.07 -23.31 7.32
C LEU A 521 16.33 -24.26 6.39
N ASP A 522 16.40 -25.56 6.70
CA ASP A 522 15.69 -26.61 5.99
C ASP A 522 14.55 -27.25 6.81
N ASN A 523 13.88 -28.22 6.21
CA ASN A 523 12.78 -28.95 6.82
C ASN A 523 13.19 -29.77 8.04
N ARG A 524 14.40 -30.34 8.03
CA ARG A 524 14.91 -31.14 9.14
C ARG A 524 15.16 -30.26 10.35
N GLU A 525 15.83 -29.14 10.15
CA GLU A 525 16.15 -28.19 11.21
C GLU A 525 14.88 -27.61 11.82
N TRP A 526 13.90 -27.27 10.98
CA TRP A 526 12.57 -26.84 11.44
C TRP A 526 11.88 -27.90 12.31
N ALA A 527 11.87 -29.15 11.85
CA ALA A 527 11.24 -30.24 12.59
C ALA A 527 11.95 -30.58 13.90
N ASP A 528 13.28 -30.49 13.95
CA ASP A 528 14.05 -30.62 15.19
C ASP A 528 13.72 -29.45 16.14
N GLY A 529 13.54 -28.23 15.63
CA GLY A 529 13.03 -27.10 16.40
C GLY A 529 11.65 -27.35 17.02
N ILE A 530 10.70 -27.92 16.27
CA ILE A 530 9.38 -28.29 16.81
C ILE A 530 9.52 -29.36 17.89
N ARG A 531 10.30 -30.43 17.65
CA ARG A 531 10.49 -31.53 18.60
C ARG A 531 11.16 -31.08 19.90
N ASN A 532 11.97 -30.02 19.83
CA ASN A 532 12.64 -29.42 20.98
C ASN A 532 11.81 -28.29 21.63
N GLY A 533 10.62 -27.99 21.12
CA GLY A 533 9.75 -26.93 21.64
C GLY A 533 10.26 -25.51 21.40
N THR A 534 11.22 -25.35 20.50
CA THR A 534 11.85 -24.08 20.16
C THR A 534 11.25 -23.44 18.89
N ALA A 535 10.52 -24.21 18.08
CA ALA A 535 9.75 -23.72 16.94
C ALA A 535 8.22 -23.85 17.16
N PRO A 536 7.38 -23.00 16.55
CA PRO A 536 5.94 -23.04 16.65
C PRO A 536 5.39 -24.20 15.81
N THR A 537 4.29 -24.80 16.29
CA THR A 537 3.58 -25.85 15.56
C THR A 537 2.76 -25.32 14.38
N ILE A 538 2.53 -24.00 14.33
CA ILE A 538 1.87 -23.30 13.23
C ILE A 538 2.93 -22.82 12.23
N ASP A 539 2.83 -23.30 11.00
CA ASP A 539 3.79 -23.13 9.91
C ASP A 539 3.09 -22.79 8.57
N ALA A 540 3.82 -22.74 7.45
CA ALA A 540 3.26 -22.36 6.15
C ALA A 540 2.00 -23.13 5.74
N ARG A 541 1.86 -24.40 6.16
CA ARG A 541 0.69 -25.25 5.82
C ARG A 541 -0.61 -24.73 6.43
N HIS A 542 -0.54 -23.92 7.48
CA HIS A 542 -1.70 -23.34 8.15
C HIS A 542 -2.15 -22.02 7.51
N PHE A 543 -1.36 -21.46 6.59
CA PHE A 543 -1.63 -20.18 5.96
C PHE A 543 -1.91 -20.34 4.46
N VAL A 544 -1.17 -21.19 3.76
CA VAL A 544 -1.30 -21.32 2.30
C VAL A 544 -2.73 -21.71 1.91
N GLY A 545 -3.26 -21.00 0.90
CA GLY A 545 -4.62 -21.17 0.40
C GLY A 545 -5.71 -20.53 1.27
N LYS A 546 -5.39 -20.01 2.46
CA LYS A 546 -6.36 -19.35 3.35
C LYS A 546 -6.66 -17.92 2.90
N GLU A 547 -7.80 -17.43 3.34
CA GLU A 547 -8.16 -16.02 3.24
C GLU A 547 -7.62 -15.20 4.41
N VAL A 548 -7.46 -13.89 4.18
CA VAL A 548 -7.07 -12.94 5.22
C VAL A 548 -8.08 -11.82 5.24
N LYS A 549 -8.67 -11.57 6.40
CA LYS A 549 -9.66 -10.52 6.61
C LYS A 549 -9.08 -9.45 7.51
N PHE A 550 -9.26 -8.19 7.13
CA PHE A 550 -9.00 -7.04 7.98
C PHE A 550 -10.32 -6.56 8.56
N CYS A 551 -10.42 -6.41 9.87
CA CYS A 551 -11.60 -5.86 10.53
C CYS A 551 -11.23 -4.61 11.32
N LEU A 552 -12.10 -3.60 11.33
CA LEU A 552 -12.01 -2.38 12.11
C LEU A 552 -13.28 -2.24 12.95
N GLN A 553 -13.14 -2.35 14.27
CA GLN A 553 -14.22 -2.09 15.22
C GLN A 553 -14.29 -0.59 15.49
N THR A 554 -15.31 0.06 14.94
CA THR A 554 -15.60 1.48 15.16
C THR A 554 -16.65 1.65 16.27
N THR A 555 -16.66 2.81 16.91
CA THR A 555 -17.72 3.18 17.87
C THR A 555 -19.01 3.60 17.18
N GLU A 556 -18.90 4.20 15.99
CA GLU A 556 -20.02 4.83 15.28
C GLU A 556 -20.75 3.88 14.31
N TYR A 557 -20.02 2.98 13.65
CA TYR A 557 -20.54 2.14 12.56
C TYR A 557 -20.45 0.64 12.85
N GLY A 558 -20.01 0.25 14.06
CA GLY A 558 -19.75 -1.14 14.40
C GLY A 558 -18.50 -1.70 13.73
N GLU A 559 -18.49 -3.01 13.49
CA GLU A 559 -17.35 -3.70 12.89
C GLU A 559 -17.44 -3.70 11.36
N ILE A 560 -16.40 -3.19 10.72
CA ILE A 560 -16.24 -3.15 9.27
C ILE A 560 -15.15 -4.14 8.89
N CYS A 561 -15.43 -5.12 8.03
CA CYS A 561 -14.44 -6.11 7.61
C CYS A 561 -14.27 -6.16 6.09
N LEU A 562 -13.02 -6.19 5.63
CA LEU A 562 -12.64 -6.35 4.23
C LEU A 562 -11.79 -7.61 4.04
N ASN A 563 -12.03 -8.34 2.95
CA ASN A 563 -11.26 -9.53 2.62
C ASN A 563 -10.10 -9.18 1.67
N ALA A 564 -8.86 -9.49 2.06
CA ALA A 564 -7.68 -9.25 1.23
C ALA A 564 -7.71 -10.09 -0.06
N SER A 565 -8.31 -11.28 -0.03
CA SER A 565 -8.51 -12.11 -1.22
C SER A 565 -9.40 -11.44 -2.27
N GLU A 566 -10.30 -10.54 -1.83
CA GLU A 566 -11.27 -9.85 -2.66
C GLU A 566 -10.80 -8.45 -3.11
N SER A 567 -9.61 -8.02 -2.70
CA SER A 567 -9.03 -6.75 -3.13
C SER A 567 -8.84 -6.67 -4.65
N ARG A 568 -8.93 -5.45 -5.20
CA ARG A 568 -8.98 -5.10 -6.63
C ARG A 568 -8.11 -3.90 -6.93
N GLY A 569 -7.72 -3.78 -8.19
CA GLY A 569 -7.23 -2.53 -8.76
C GLY A 569 -8.37 -1.62 -9.23
N ALA A 570 -8.00 -0.51 -9.86
CA ALA A 570 -8.94 0.42 -10.46
C ALA A 570 -9.86 -0.26 -11.49
N GLY A 571 -11.14 0.13 -11.51
CA GLY A 571 -12.13 -0.43 -12.44
C GLY A 571 -12.45 -1.91 -12.22
N ASP A 572 -12.29 -2.41 -10.98
CA ASP A 572 -12.53 -3.82 -10.61
C ASP A 572 -11.63 -4.83 -11.35
N THR A 573 -10.44 -4.37 -11.77
CA THR A 573 -9.44 -5.22 -12.42
C THR A 573 -8.50 -5.88 -11.40
N LEU A 574 -7.69 -6.83 -11.87
CA LEU A 574 -6.63 -7.40 -11.04
C LEU A 574 -5.57 -6.37 -10.73
N CYS A 575 -5.25 -6.29 -9.44
CA CYS A 575 -4.22 -5.41 -8.96
C CYS A 575 -2.86 -5.83 -9.52
N GLN A 576 -2.12 -4.87 -10.07
CA GLN A 576 -0.72 -5.03 -10.48
C GLN A 576 0.25 -4.17 -9.64
N ASP A 577 -0.28 -3.28 -8.80
CA ASP A 577 0.49 -2.37 -7.97
C ASP A 577 0.26 -2.66 -6.47
N ALA A 578 1.26 -3.27 -5.84
CA ALA A 578 1.21 -3.65 -4.44
C ALA A 578 1.15 -2.45 -3.47
N SER A 579 1.39 -1.22 -3.94
CA SER A 579 1.23 -0.01 -3.12
C SER A 579 -0.22 0.49 -3.04
N GLN A 580 -1.07 0.07 -3.98
CA GLN A 580 -2.45 0.54 -4.10
C GLN A 580 -3.47 -0.52 -3.67
N CYS A 581 -3.16 -1.80 -3.92
CA CYS A 581 -4.07 -2.91 -3.67
C CYS A 581 -3.30 -4.23 -3.41
N VAL A 582 -4.02 -5.31 -3.07
CA VAL A 582 -3.40 -6.60 -2.77
C VAL A 582 -3.11 -7.39 -4.05
N VAL A 583 -1.84 -7.66 -4.32
CA VAL A 583 -1.36 -8.39 -5.50
C VAL A 583 -1.04 -9.86 -5.19
N GLY A 584 -1.01 -10.70 -6.22
CA GLY A 584 -0.61 -12.11 -6.10
C GLY A 584 -1.69 -13.00 -5.46
N GLY A 585 -1.26 -14.01 -4.70
CA GLY A 585 -2.12 -15.07 -4.19
C GLY A 585 -1.99 -16.36 -5.00
N VAL A 586 -2.53 -17.45 -4.46
CA VAL A 586 -2.73 -18.70 -5.19
C VAL A 586 -4.20 -18.86 -5.52
N TYR A 587 -4.52 -18.99 -6.80
CA TYR A 587 -5.89 -19.28 -7.24
C TYR A 587 -6.16 -20.76 -7.01
N TYR A 588 -7.34 -21.09 -6.49
CA TYR A 588 -7.66 -22.49 -6.18
C TYR A 588 -8.95 -22.97 -6.86
N ASN A 589 -9.74 -22.06 -7.43
CA ASN A 589 -10.96 -22.38 -8.18
C ASN A 589 -10.73 -22.14 -9.68
N ALA A 590 -10.72 -23.23 -10.46
CA ALA A 590 -10.47 -23.15 -11.91
C ALA A 590 -11.62 -22.52 -12.72
N SER A 591 -12.76 -22.22 -12.08
CA SER A 591 -13.92 -21.59 -12.70
C SER A 591 -14.15 -20.14 -12.23
N ASN A 592 -13.38 -19.66 -11.24
CA ASN A 592 -13.59 -18.34 -10.66
C ASN A 592 -12.27 -17.72 -10.17
N ALA A 593 -11.74 -16.76 -10.93
CA ALA A 593 -10.54 -16.00 -10.53
C ALA A 593 -10.75 -15.08 -9.32
N LEU A 594 -12.00 -14.83 -8.90
CA LEU A 594 -12.29 -14.10 -7.65
C LEU A 594 -12.12 -14.97 -6.39
N LYS A 595 -11.57 -16.19 -6.52
CA LYS A 595 -11.27 -17.13 -5.42
C LYS A 595 -9.78 -17.46 -5.38
N ARG A 596 -9.06 -16.70 -4.55
CA ARG A 596 -7.62 -16.81 -4.30
C ARG A 596 -7.34 -16.79 -2.80
N GLY A 597 -6.26 -17.45 -2.39
CA GLY A 597 -5.77 -17.45 -1.02
C GLY A 597 -4.32 -17.04 -0.93
N ILE A 598 -3.75 -17.05 0.27
CA ILE A 598 -2.33 -16.81 0.51
C ILE A 598 -1.50 -17.77 -0.36
N SER A 599 -0.63 -17.23 -1.21
CA SER A 599 0.30 -18.03 -2.00
C SER A 599 1.39 -18.66 -1.12
N PRO A 600 1.92 -19.85 -1.47
CA PRO A 600 3.25 -20.24 -1.00
C PRO A 600 4.29 -19.20 -1.41
N VAL A 601 5.48 -19.27 -0.82
CA VAL A 601 6.61 -18.45 -1.26
C VAL A 601 6.80 -18.63 -2.77
N THR A 602 6.72 -17.56 -3.55
CA THR A 602 6.61 -17.73 -5.01
C THR A 602 7.94 -18.14 -5.63
N ARG A 603 9.05 -17.60 -5.09
CA ARG A 603 10.40 -17.86 -5.59
C ARG A 603 11.37 -18.21 -4.48
N LEU A 604 12.21 -19.21 -4.74
CA LEU A 604 13.30 -19.60 -3.85
C LEU A 604 14.62 -19.35 -4.56
N LEU A 605 15.47 -18.49 -3.99
CA LEU A 605 16.85 -18.29 -4.45
C LEU A 605 17.72 -19.48 -4.03
N LEU A 606 18.43 -20.07 -4.96
CA LEU A 606 19.51 -21.03 -4.70
C LEU A 606 20.86 -20.35 -4.94
N ALA A 607 21.68 -20.26 -3.90
CA ALA A 607 23.03 -19.69 -3.92
C ALA A 607 23.81 -20.19 -2.69
N GLY A 608 25.14 -20.01 -2.67
CA GLY A 608 25.97 -20.35 -1.50
C GLY A 608 26.65 -21.70 -1.65
N ASN A 609 26.68 -22.51 -0.59
CA ASN A 609 27.30 -23.84 -0.62
C ASN A 609 26.25 -24.95 -0.62
N ASP A 610 26.57 -26.10 -1.23
CA ASP A 610 25.76 -27.30 -1.16
C ASP A 610 25.79 -27.94 0.25
N SER A 611 25.01 -29.01 0.45
CA SER A 611 24.95 -29.73 1.74
C SER A 611 26.26 -30.39 2.18
N TYR A 612 27.29 -30.38 1.34
CA TYR A 612 28.64 -30.90 1.61
C TYR A 612 29.67 -29.77 1.79
N GLY A 613 29.24 -28.50 1.75
CA GLY A 613 30.11 -27.34 1.89
C GLY A 613 30.85 -26.94 0.61
N ASN A 614 30.50 -27.52 -0.55
CA ASN A 614 31.06 -27.11 -1.83
C ASN A 614 30.34 -25.86 -2.35
N PRO A 615 31.03 -24.85 -2.90
CA PRO A 615 30.39 -23.71 -3.54
C PRO A 615 29.46 -24.15 -4.68
N ILE A 616 28.22 -23.67 -4.65
CA ILE A 616 27.31 -23.65 -5.79
C ILE A 616 27.83 -22.55 -6.70
N ASP A 617 28.14 -22.93 -7.93
CA ASP A 617 28.59 -22.00 -8.95
C ASP A 617 27.32 -21.31 -9.51
N GLY A 618 27.26 -19.99 -9.39
CA GLY A 618 26.10 -19.16 -9.76
C GLY A 618 24.94 -19.10 -8.76
N SER A 619 23.92 -18.32 -9.12
CA SER A 619 22.66 -18.21 -8.37
C SER A 619 21.46 -18.31 -9.30
N ALA A 620 20.40 -18.98 -8.88
CA ALA A 620 19.17 -19.10 -9.67
C ALA A 620 17.92 -19.04 -8.81
N TYR A 621 16.84 -18.51 -9.38
CA TYR A 621 15.53 -18.55 -8.73
C TYR A 621 14.74 -19.75 -9.23
N PHE A 622 14.13 -20.48 -8.30
CA PHE A 622 13.13 -21.50 -8.61
C PHE A 622 11.74 -20.96 -8.34
N HIS A 623 10.82 -21.13 -9.27
CA HIS A 623 9.41 -20.79 -9.11
C HIS A 623 8.64 -21.96 -8.49
N ARG A 624 7.70 -21.67 -7.60
CA ARG A 624 6.76 -22.67 -7.09
C ARG A 624 5.96 -23.31 -8.24
N PRO A 625 5.49 -24.56 -8.10
CA PRO A 625 4.52 -25.08 -9.05
C PRO A 625 3.25 -24.21 -9.12
N LEU A 626 2.62 -24.14 -10.29
CA LEU A 626 1.33 -23.46 -10.44
C LEU A 626 0.20 -24.35 -9.95
N SER A 627 -0.86 -23.74 -9.42
CA SER A 627 -2.10 -24.45 -9.18
C SER A 627 -2.78 -24.81 -10.52
N LYS A 628 -3.67 -25.81 -10.49
CA LYS A 628 -4.50 -26.16 -11.64
C LYS A 628 -5.34 -24.95 -12.07
N ALA A 629 -5.88 -24.20 -11.11
CA ALA A 629 -6.67 -23.02 -11.39
C ALA A 629 -5.85 -21.89 -12.02
N GLU A 630 -4.61 -21.68 -11.59
CA GLU A 630 -3.69 -20.68 -12.18
C GLU A 630 -3.38 -21.00 -13.64
N ALA A 631 -3.10 -22.26 -13.96
CA ALA A 631 -2.81 -22.66 -15.34
C ALA A 631 -4.05 -22.62 -16.24
N THR A 632 -5.23 -22.96 -15.71
CA THR A 632 -6.51 -22.87 -16.44
C THR A 632 -6.95 -21.41 -16.64
N LEU A 633 -6.82 -20.56 -15.61
CA LEU A 633 -7.23 -19.15 -15.63
C LEU A 633 -6.07 -18.20 -15.94
N LYS A 634 -4.98 -18.70 -16.54
CA LYS A 634 -3.71 -18.02 -16.82
C LYS A 634 -3.77 -16.54 -17.23
N ALA A 635 -4.72 -16.14 -18.08
CA ALA A 635 -4.91 -14.74 -18.45
C ALA A 635 -5.43 -13.89 -17.28
N GLN A 636 -6.41 -14.41 -16.53
CA GLN A 636 -6.96 -13.78 -15.32
C GLN A 636 -6.00 -13.93 -14.13
N ALA A 637 -5.10 -14.90 -14.10
CA ALA A 637 -4.12 -15.01 -13.05
C ALA A 637 -2.89 -14.10 -13.27
N GLY A 638 -2.85 -13.34 -14.38
CA GLY A 638 -1.75 -12.43 -14.71
C GLY A 638 -0.54 -13.11 -15.36
N PHE A 639 -0.64 -14.38 -15.73
CA PHE A 639 0.45 -15.14 -16.37
C PHE A 639 0.41 -15.12 -17.92
N GLY A 640 -0.63 -14.54 -18.51
CA GLY A 640 -0.81 -14.49 -19.97
C GLY A 640 -1.46 -15.75 -20.55
N SER A 641 -1.98 -15.65 -21.77
CA SER A 641 -2.78 -16.73 -22.40
C SER A 641 -1.96 -17.88 -22.98
N SER A 642 -0.63 -17.76 -23.02
CA SER A 642 0.28 -18.70 -23.68
C SER A 642 0.70 -19.89 -22.81
N LEU A 643 0.39 -19.91 -21.51
CA LEU A 643 0.67 -21.08 -20.67
C LEU A 643 -0.17 -22.30 -21.13
N PRO A 644 0.41 -23.52 -21.13
CA PRO A 644 -0.33 -24.73 -21.45
C PRO A 644 -1.38 -25.05 -20.38
N ASP A 645 -2.43 -25.77 -20.76
CA ASP A 645 -3.38 -26.32 -19.80
C ASP A 645 -2.78 -27.51 -19.03
N PRO A 646 -3.15 -27.70 -17.75
CA PRO A 646 -2.71 -28.85 -16.97
C PRO A 646 -3.36 -30.14 -17.48
N GLU A 647 -2.67 -31.27 -17.30
CA GLU A 647 -3.14 -32.58 -17.72
C GLU A 647 -4.47 -32.95 -17.06
N ALA A 648 -5.39 -33.51 -17.87
CA ALA A 648 -6.65 -34.05 -17.36
C ALA A 648 -6.43 -35.33 -16.54
N SER A 649 -5.44 -36.15 -16.95
CA SER A 649 -5.04 -37.37 -16.26
C SER A 649 -4.08 -37.06 -15.13
N GLY A 650 -4.58 -36.98 -13.89
CA GLY A 650 -3.75 -36.78 -12.72
C GLY A 650 -4.38 -35.81 -11.74
N THR A 651 -4.28 -36.12 -10.46
CA THR A 651 -4.74 -35.24 -9.37
C THR A 651 -3.65 -35.13 -8.34
N LEU A 652 -3.39 -33.90 -7.90
CA LEU A 652 -2.60 -33.62 -6.70
C LEU A 652 -3.33 -32.56 -5.91
N THR A 653 -4.01 -32.98 -4.85
CA THR A 653 -4.68 -32.08 -3.92
C THR A 653 -3.85 -32.06 -2.64
N GLN A 654 -3.24 -30.91 -2.32
CA GLN A 654 -2.41 -30.72 -1.13
C GLN A 654 -2.69 -29.35 -0.52
N GLY A 655 -2.89 -29.30 0.81
CA GLY A 655 -3.40 -28.10 1.49
C GLY A 655 -4.74 -27.64 0.93
N GLY A 656 -5.53 -28.59 0.40
CA GLY A 656 -6.77 -28.43 -0.38
C GLY A 656 -6.68 -27.55 -1.64
N ILE A 657 -5.48 -27.26 -2.11
CA ILE A 657 -5.24 -26.69 -3.44
C ILE A 657 -5.03 -27.84 -4.43
N ASN A 658 -5.70 -27.77 -5.58
CA ASN A 658 -5.42 -28.64 -6.71
C ASN A 658 -4.24 -28.08 -7.50
N TRP A 659 -3.13 -28.81 -7.50
CA TRP A 659 -1.89 -28.41 -8.18
C TRP A 659 -1.90 -28.82 -9.65
N GLY A 660 -1.30 -27.99 -10.50
CA GLY A 660 -1.19 -28.23 -11.93
C GLY A 660 -0.13 -29.30 -12.20
N LEU A 661 -0.51 -30.35 -12.92
CA LEU A 661 0.39 -31.41 -13.35
C LEU A 661 0.52 -31.34 -14.87
N PHE A 662 1.74 -31.52 -15.38
CA PHE A 662 2.05 -31.38 -16.80
C PHE A 662 2.79 -32.61 -17.30
N SER A 663 2.56 -33.00 -18.55
CA SER A 663 3.31 -34.07 -19.20
C SER A 663 4.54 -33.52 -19.92
N HIS A 664 5.53 -34.40 -20.09
CA HIS A 664 6.67 -34.16 -20.98
C HIS A 664 6.41 -34.68 -22.41
N ALA A 665 5.20 -35.18 -22.69
CA ALA A 665 4.79 -35.61 -24.02
C ALA A 665 4.62 -34.39 -24.94
N ALA A 666 5.18 -34.47 -26.14
CA ALA A 666 4.97 -33.47 -27.18
C ALA A 666 3.75 -33.87 -28.04
N PRO A 667 2.64 -33.11 -28.02
CA PRO A 667 1.50 -33.41 -28.86
C PRO A 667 1.82 -33.06 -30.32
N ALA A 668 1.73 -34.03 -31.23
CA ALA A 668 1.87 -33.75 -32.66
C ALA A 668 0.81 -32.72 -33.12
N PRO A 669 1.17 -31.71 -33.95
CA PRO A 669 2.44 -31.50 -34.65
C PRO A 669 3.45 -30.60 -33.90
N ILE A 670 3.20 -30.27 -32.64
CA ILE A 670 3.98 -29.33 -31.84
C ILE A 670 5.24 -30.02 -31.30
N SER A 671 6.41 -29.43 -31.52
CA SER A 671 7.73 -30.00 -31.21
C SER A 671 8.20 -29.79 -29.76
N THR A 672 7.30 -29.40 -28.85
CA THR A 672 7.62 -29.07 -27.44
C THR A 672 6.56 -29.64 -26.50
N SER A 673 6.96 -29.98 -25.26
CA SER A 673 6.07 -30.54 -24.24
C SER A 673 5.37 -29.45 -23.43
N HIS A 674 4.24 -29.79 -22.78
CA HIS A 674 3.55 -28.88 -21.88
C HIS A 674 4.44 -28.45 -20.70
N ALA A 675 5.24 -29.34 -20.12
CA ALA A 675 6.16 -28.98 -19.04
C ALA A 675 7.18 -27.90 -19.46
N LEU A 676 7.71 -27.99 -20.68
CA LEU A 676 8.68 -27.04 -21.22
C LEU A 676 8.02 -25.70 -21.60
N GLN A 677 6.84 -25.76 -22.23
CA GLN A 677 6.06 -24.57 -22.58
C GLN A 677 5.63 -23.78 -21.33
N LEU A 678 5.31 -24.48 -20.23
CA LEU A 678 4.96 -23.83 -18.98
C LEU A 678 6.07 -22.89 -18.53
N CYS A 679 7.32 -23.39 -18.43
CA CYS A 679 8.42 -22.55 -17.99
C CYS A 679 8.72 -21.42 -18.97
N ARG A 680 8.79 -21.69 -20.28
CA ARG A 680 9.07 -20.63 -21.27
C ARG A 680 8.08 -19.48 -21.24
N ASN A 681 6.81 -19.80 -20.99
CA ASN A 681 5.73 -18.83 -21.02
C ASN A 681 5.39 -18.30 -19.62
N LEU A 682 6.14 -18.69 -18.57
CA LEU A 682 5.96 -18.22 -17.20
C LEU A 682 6.52 -16.79 -17.04
N THR A 683 6.06 -15.85 -17.86
CA THR A 683 6.46 -14.44 -17.75
C THR A 683 5.59 -13.77 -16.69
N ASN A 684 6.02 -13.84 -15.44
CA ASN A 684 5.33 -13.22 -14.30
C ASN A 684 5.52 -11.69 -14.26
N GLY A 685 5.19 -10.99 -15.36
CA GLY A 685 5.44 -9.54 -15.48
C GLY A 685 6.89 -9.12 -15.22
N ASP A 686 7.85 -10.05 -15.31
CA ASP A 686 9.24 -9.87 -14.90
C ASP A 686 10.14 -9.70 -16.15
N PRO A 687 10.90 -8.59 -16.28
CA PRO A 687 11.79 -8.40 -17.42
C PRO A 687 13.10 -9.19 -17.32
N VAL A 688 13.49 -9.71 -16.15
CA VAL A 688 14.87 -10.15 -15.86
C VAL A 688 15.15 -11.61 -16.27
N GLY A 689 14.76 -12.00 -17.49
CA GLY A 689 15.18 -13.27 -18.11
C GLY A 689 14.09 -14.33 -18.24
N SER A 690 14.32 -15.29 -19.14
CA SER A 690 13.36 -16.34 -19.50
C SER A 690 13.45 -17.53 -18.55
N TRP A 691 12.32 -17.88 -17.93
CA TRP A 691 12.18 -19.09 -17.13
C TRP A 691 12.39 -20.35 -18.00
N SER A 692 13.14 -21.30 -17.45
CA SER A 692 13.52 -22.54 -18.12
C SER A 692 13.17 -23.76 -17.27
N LEU A 693 13.06 -24.93 -17.90
CA LEU A 693 12.91 -26.19 -17.17
C LEU A 693 14.30 -26.65 -16.68
N PRO A 694 14.52 -26.95 -15.37
CA PRO A 694 15.85 -27.23 -14.83
C PRO A 694 16.48 -28.52 -15.36
N VAL A 695 17.81 -28.58 -15.41
CA VAL A 695 18.61 -29.76 -15.82
C VAL A 695 19.34 -30.40 -14.62
N GLU A 696 19.71 -31.68 -14.74
CA GLU A 696 20.29 -32.52 -13.67
C GLU A 696 21.76 -32.21 -13.41
N SER A 697 22.53 -31.95 -14.48
CA SER A 697 23.97 -31.72 -14.45
C SER A 697 24.42 -30.75 -15.56
N ASP A 698 25.58 -30.16 -15.35
CA ASP A 698 26.32 -29.25 -16.23
C ASP A 698 26.54 -29.75 -17.66
N ALA A 699 26.93 -31.02 -17.82
CA ALA A 699 27.23 -31.59 -19.12
C ALA A 699 25.93 -31.85 -19.91
N TYR A 700 25.71 -31.09 -20.99
CA TYR A 700 25.05 -31.65 -22.17
C TYR A 700 26.01 -32.73 -22.71
N PRO A 701 25.72 -34.05 -22.57
CA PRO A 701 26.40 -34.98 -23.45
C PRO A 701 26.05 -34.53 -24.86
N THR A 702 27.06 -34.34 -25.70
CA THR A 702 26.93 -33.85 -27.08
C THR A 702 25.93 -34.70 -27.87
N ASP A 703 24.66 -34.35 -27.80
CA ASP A 703 23.59 -34.79 -28.69
C ASP A 703 22.40 -33.81 -28.60
N ASN A 704 22.35 -32.88 -29.56
CA ASN A 704 21.17 -32.32 -30.25
C ASN A 704 19.82 -32.12 -29.53
N HIS A 705 19.77 -31.85 -28.23
CA HIS A 705 18.49 -31.71 -27.52
C HIS A 705 18.34 -30.42 -26.68
N ALA A 706 19.10 -29.38 -27.03
CA ALA A 706 18.34 -28.24 -27.54
C ALA A 706 17.82 -28.69 -28.92
N ALA A 707 16.49 -28.86 -29.05
CA ALA A 707 15.87 -29.26 -30.33
C ALA A 707 16.31 -28.29 -31.45
N PRO A 708 16.28 -28.66 -32.76
CA PRO A 708 17.10 -28.04 -33.82
C PRO A 708 17.03 -26.51 -34.05
N ASN A 709 16.12 -25.83 -33.37
CA ASN A 709 15.93 -24.37 -33.33
C ASN A 709 16.59 -23.67 -32.10
N GLY A 710 17.14 -24.40 -31.12
CA GLY A 710 18.01 -23.88 -30.04
C GLY A 710 17.34 -23.47 -28.73
N ASP A 711 16.03 -23.70 -28.59
CA ASP A 711 15.13 -23.00 -27.67
C ASP A 711 15.30 -23.16 -26.13
N ASN A 712 16.20 -23.97 -25.56
CA ASN A 712 16.28 -24.17 -24.09
C ASN A 712 17.63 -23.73 -23.55
N GLN A 713 17.61 -22.85 -22.53
CA GLN A 713 18.81 -22.24 -21.95
C GLN A 713 18.68 -22.12 -20.43
N ALA A 714 18.31 -23.22 -19.75
CA ALA A 714 18.36 -23.26 -18.29
C ALA A 714 19.80 -22.99 -17.81
N PRO A 715 19.99 -22.36 -16.63
CA PRO A 715 21.31 -22.30 -16.00
C PRO A 715 21.88 -23.72 -15.86
N THR A 716 23.03 -23.98 -16.48
CA THR A 716 23.72 -25.29 -16.46
C THR A 716 24.86 -25.33 -15.45
N THR A 717 24.92 -24.37 -14.53
CA THR A 717 26.02 -24.27 -13.59
C THR A 717 25.97 -25.38 -12.52
N ALA A 718 27.12 -25.84 -12.08
CA ALA A 718 27.23 -26.93 -11.10
C ALA A 718 26.48 -26.57 -9.80
N GLY A 719 25.52 -27.42 -9.42
CA GLY A 719 24.69 -27.24 -8.21
C GLY A 719 23.39 -26.45 -8.43
N LEU A 720 23.13 -25.90 -9.62
CA LEU A 720 21.85 -25.22 -9.94
C LEU A 720 20.80 -26.18 -10.50
N ASN A 721 20.47 -27.23 -9.74
CA ASN A 721 19.52 -28.26 -10.16
C ASN A 721 18.43 -28.55 -9.09
N LEU A 722 17.40 -29.29 -9.50
CA LEU A 722 16.27 -29.66 -8.63
C LEU A 722 16.68 -30.51 -7.42
N LEU A 723 17.76 -31.28 -7.53
CA LEU A 723 18.27 -32.09 -6.43
C LEU A 723 18.93 -31.22 -5.36
N SER A 724 19.72 -30.22 -5.78
CA SER A 724 20.40 -29.28 -4.89
C SER A 724 19.38 -28.36 -4.22
N LEU A 725 18.39 -27.87 -4.97
CA LEU A 725 17.24 -27.16 -4.38
C LEU A 725 16.57 -28.03 -3.31
N TRP A 726 16.32 -29.30 -3.60
CA TRP A 726 15.72 -30.20 -2.64
C TRP A 726 16.60 -30.41 -1.40
N GLN A 727 17.89 -30.68 -1.57
CA GLN A 727 18.81 -30.93 -0.46
C GLN A 727 18.92 -29.71 0.47
N LEU A 728 18.91 -28.50 -0.09
CA LEU A 728 19.14 -27.26 0.65
C LEU A 728 17.88 -26.65 1.24
N ARG A 729 16.71 -26.87 0.63
CA ARG A 729 15.44 -26.25 1.06
C ARG A 729 14.45 -27.25 1.64
N PHE A 730 14.49 -28.48 1.18
CA PHE A 730 13.57 -29.53 1.58
C PHE A 730 14.25 -30.66 2.36
N GLY A 731 15.59 -30.63 2.51
CA GLY A 731 16.41 -31.63 3.17
C GLY A 731 15.84 -32.01 4.53
N GLY A 732 15.32 -33.23 4.66
CA GLY A 732 14.64 -33.71 5.87
C GLY A 732 13.41 -34.58 5.61
N GLN A 733 13.09 -35.46 6.55
CA GLN A 733 11.88 -36.30 6.50
C GLN A 733 10.80 -35.78 7.46
N VAL A 734 10.23 -34.61 7.16
CA VAL A 734 8.98 -34.19 7.81
C VAL A 734 7.84 -34.97 7.19
N THR A 735 7.63 -36.14 7.79
CA THR A 735 6.67 -37.24 7.54
C THR A 735 6.42 -37.64 6.07
N PRO A 736 6.31 -38.95 5.73
CA PRO A 736 6.07 -39.41 4.35
C PRO A 736 4.73 -39.01 3.71
N VAL A 737 3.95 -38.11 4.32
CA VAL A 737 2.61 -37.76 3.85
C VAL A 737 2.72 -36.72 2.73
N ASN A 738 1.89 -36.86 1.69
CA ASN A 738 1.75 -35.93 0.55
C ASN A 738 1.29 -34.53 1.00
N GLU A 739 2.07 -33.80 1.77
CA GLU A 739 1.72 -32.49 2.34
C GLU A 739 2.54 -31.35 1.70
N LEU A 740 2.03 -30.12 1.87
CA LEU A 740 2.78 -28.91 1.56
C LEU A 740 4.01 -28.78 2.48
N ASP A 741 5.04 -28.11 1.99
CA ASP A 741 6.24 -27.79 2.74
C ASP A 741 5.96 -26.87 3.95
N PRO A 742 6.44 -27.19 5.17
CA PRO A 742 6.18 -26.37 6.35
C PRO A 742 6.86 -25.00 6.33
N LEU A 743 7.95 -24.83 5.57
CA LEU A 743 8.72 -23.58 5.56
C LEU A 743 8.29 -22.62 4.45
N PHE A 744 8.05 -23.16 3.26
CA PHE A 744 7.77 -22.38 2.04
C PHE A 744 6.36 -22.61 1.48
N GLY A 745 5.67 -23.67 1.92
CA GLY A 745 4.32 -24.00 1.46
C GLY A 745 4.23 -24.68 0.10
N TRP A 746 5.36 -25.16 -0.45
CA TRP A 746 5.41 -25.79 -1.78
C TRP A 746 4.84 -27.21 -1.75
N PRO A 747 4.11 -27.66 -2.79
CA PRO A 747 3.64 -29.04 -2.89
C PRO A 747 4.78 -30.03 -3.10
N LYS A 748 4.65 -31.23 -2.51
CA LYS A 748 5.63 -32.31 -2.63
C LYS A 748 5.08 -33.43 -3.51
N LYS A 749 5.71 -33.60 -4.68
CA LYS A 749 5.52 -34.71 -5.63
C LYS A 749 6.80 -34.84 -6.46
N GLU A 750 6.84 -35.73 -7.44
CA GLU A 750 7.86 -35.70 -8.48
C GLU A 750 7.76 -34.42 -9.33
N VAL A 751 8.93 -33.83 -9.61
CA VAL A 751 9.10 -32.59 -10.36
C VAL A 751 9.96 -32.83 -11.59
N TRP A 752 9.46 -32.42 -12.74
CA TRP A 752 10.14 -32.60 -14.02
C TRP A 752 11.48 -31.88 -14.11
N SER A 753 12.46 -32.55 -14.69
CA SER A 753 13.67 -31.96 -15.25
C SER A 753 13.62 -32.05 -16.78
N ALA A 754 14.30 -31.13 -17.47
CA ALA A 754 14.55 -31.21 -18.91
C ALA A 754 15.56 -32.30 -19.30
N THR A 755 16.15 -33.00 -18.33
CA THR A 755 17.17 -34.03 -18.59
C THR A 755 16.52 -35.29 -19.17
N LEU A 756 17.05 -35.76 -20.29
CA LEU A 756 16.57 -36.99 -20.93
C LEU A 756 16.95 -38.23 -20.11
N GLY A 757 16.00 -39.18 -20.03
CA GLY A 757 16.24 -40.50 -19.48
C GLY A 757 16.54 -41.51 -20.59
N THR A 758 15.80 -42.61 -20.59
CA THR A 758 15.71 -43.58 -21.69
C THR A 758 14.69 -43.14 -22.76
N THR A 759 14.60 -43.86 -23.89
CA THR A 759 13.62 -43.56 -24.97
C THR A 759 12.19 -43.35 -24.42
N GLY A 760 11.60 -42.19 -24.71
CA GLY A 760 10.24 -41.82 -24.28
C GLY A 760 10.11 -41.51 -22.78
N THR A 761 11.22 -41.14 -22.12
CA THR A 761 11.25 -40.78 -20.71
C THR A 761 12.15 -39.57 -20.44
N HIS A 762 11.77 -38.75 -19.47
CA HIS A 762 12.60 -37.68 -18.89
C HIS A 762 12.86 -37.94 -17.42
N LYS A 763 13.86 -37.26 -16.87
CA LYS A 763 14.21 -37.32 -15.46
C LYS A 763 13.26 -36.48 -14.63
N ALA A 764 12.93 -36.97 -13.44
CA ALA A 764 12.24 -36.19 -12.43
C ALA A 764 12.83 -36.43 -11.05
N VAL A 765 12.80 -35.41 -10.20
CA VAL A 765 13.24 -35.48 -8.81
C VAL A 765 12.02 -35.67 -7.92
N SER A 766 12.04 -36.68 -7.04
CA SER A 766 11.01 -36.80 -6.00
C SER A 766 11.28 -35.81 -4.88
N TRP A 767 10.49 -34.74 -4.77
CA TRP A 767 10.56 -33.83 -3.62
C TRP A 767 10.02 -34.41 -2.32
N GLN A 768 9.39 -35.58 -2.40
CA GLN A 768 8.87 -36.31 -1.25
C GLN A 768 9.94 -37.20 -0.58
N LEU A 769 10.81 -37.82 -1.38
CA LEU A 769 11.81 -38.78 -0.89
C LEU A 769 13.25 -38.28 -1.00
N GLY A 770 13.51 -37.29 -1.87
CA GLY A 770 14.80 -36.60 -1.94
C GLY A 770 15.99 -37.39 -2.44
N ASN A 771 15.76 -38.59 -2.95
CA ASN A 771 16.83 -39.55 -3.20
C ASN A 771 16.78 -40.20 -4.60
N ASN A 772 15.73 -39.93 -5.40
CA ASN A 772 15.52 -40.61 -6.67
C ASN A 772 15.38 -39.60 -7.81
N VAL A 773 16.48 -39.35 -8.52
CA VAL A 773 16.40 -38.84 -9.90
C VAL A 773 16.11 -40.04 -10.81
N ALA A 774 14.84 -40.20 -11.19
CA ALA A 774 14.36 -41.40 -11.88
C ALA A 774 13.85 -41.08 -13.29
N ASN A 775 13.85 -42.07 -14.18
CA ASN A 775 13.23 -41.96 -15.49
C ASN A 775 11.72 -42.12 -15.37
N TRP A 776 10.97 -41.15 -15.86
CA TRP A 776 9.50 -41.17 -15.91
C TRP A 776 9.04 -41.10 -17.35
N ARG A 777 7.98 -41.84 -17.68
CA ARG A 777 7.37 -41.81 -19.03
C ARG A 777 6.92 -40.40 -19.35
N ASP A 778 7.15 -39.93 -20.57
CA ASP A 778 6.80 -38.57 -20.99
C ASP A 778 5.31 -38.25 -20.81
N SER A 779 4.45 -39.27 -20.92
CA SER A 779 3.00 -39.15 -20.67
C SER A 779 2.61 -39.02 -19.19
N SER A 780 3.56 -39.02 -18.25
CA SER A 780 3.28 -38.92 -16.81
C SER A 780 2.90 -37.48 -16.44
N ALA A 781 1.93 -37.31 -15.55
CA ALA A 781 1.51 -35.99 -15.06
C ALA A 781 2.22 -35.66 -13.74
N LEU A 782 3.29 -34.87 -13.81
CA LEU A 782 4.14 -34.48 -12.69
C LEU A 782 4.12 -32.96 -12.47
N LEU A 783 4.67 -32.49 -11.36
CA LEU A 783 4.82 -31.06 -11.09
C LEU A 783 5.91 -30.46 -11.99
N VAL A 784 5.84 -29.15 -12.19
CA VAL A 784 6.86 -28.37 -12.87
C VAL A 784 7.27 -27.22 -11.98
N SER A 785 8.57 -27.05 -11.79
CA SER A 785 9.19 -25.89 -11.16
C SER A 785 10.23 -25.36 -12.11
N CYS A 786 10.15 -24.06 -12.38
CA CYS A 786 10.97 -23.41 -13.38
C CYS A 786 12.16 -22.73 -12.72
N ILE A 787 13.29 -22.66 -13.42
CA ILE A 787 14.50 -21.99 -13.00
C ILE A 787 14.72 -20.73 -13.85
N GLN A 788 15.14 -19.64 -13.22
CA GLN A 788 15.54 -18.38 -13.85
C GLN A 788 16.99 -18.08 -13.52
#